data_AF-B1XXZ0-F1
#
_entry.id   AF-B1XXZ0-F1
#
_cell.length_a   1.000
_cell.length_b   1.000
_cell.length_c   1.000
_cell.angle_alpha   90.00
_cell.angle_beta   90.00
_cell.angle_gamma   90.00
#
_symmetry.space_group_name_H-M   'P 1'
#
loop_
_entity.id
_entity.type
_entity.pdbx_description
1 polymer ?
#
loop_
_entity_poly.entity_id
_entity_poly.type
_entity_poly.pdbx_seq_one_letter_code
_entity_poly.pdbx_strand_id
1 'polypeptide(L)'
;MLITAHYAQLNAQLHADRPDYGTSGQRWAPVVAALADRVKAGDILDYGCGKQTLAAALAARQVRGYDPAIPELSAEPKPADVVVCTDVLEHVEPDCIDDVLDDLCRVTQKAALITVATRPAVKKLADGRNAHLTIQPFSWWREHFLSRFDIVDVREEEGNEFTLILKALHAEDLDLSGFRLPQPANPSKPAKTATPDAAATVTSILVDDKRLKFHTPNRMTQWRVESLFTKEPDTIAWLKQMKSGEVLVDVGANVGMYSVFGAVCRGVQVHAFEPESQNYALLNSNIALNGLSGRVVAYPLALSDTSGADKLYLSDFSPGGSCHSFGEQVGFDLKPRGSAFAQGAFSVTLDQLVSAGSVPVPDHIKLDVDGFEHKVIAGALTTLRDPKVKTVLVELNTHLDEHRQVIQTLHELGFSHDPQQAQGALRASGAFEGVGEFIFTRQLEKKVELIQRTTLRLPMSSRARDVLHHVLERVAQAPVTDAPFPHAVIDDVFPPDYYAEMLRQFPALSSMRPLSETGRVGKDNYKERMTTLFEESDFARLSQEQARFWRELADWMYSDTFLQAFVEKFHQALEPRIAAVQRAEGQLNVRGDALLVNDQTRYAIGPHTDAPHRLVTFLFYLPSDTSMQELGTSLYRPKQADFTCWGGPHYPHAKFDQVGRVDFLPNRLLAFPKTERSFHGVEPIDRADVNRRLLINNIRLTNRVMY
;
A
#
# COMPACT_ATOMS: atom_id res chain seq x y z
N MET A 1 -11.25 -4.69 -45.83
CA MET A 1 -12.13 -3.58 -46.27
C MET A 1 -11.65 -2.33 -45.55
N LEU A 2 -11.30 -1.24 -46.25
CA LEU A 2 -10.65 -0.10 -45.62
C LEU A 2 -11.60 0.74 -44.75
N ILE A 3 -12.81 1.03 -45.25
CA ILE A 3 -13.93 1.62 -44.49
C ILE A 3 -15.24 1.13 -45.09
N THR A 4 -16.35 1.17 -44.33
CA THR A 4 -17.66 0.80 -44.88
C THR A 4 -18.15 1.85 -45.89
N ALA A 5 -18.97 1.41 -46.87
CA ALA A 5 -19.56 2.32 -47.86
C ALA A 5 -20.43 3.41 -47.22
N HIS A 6 -21.11 3.08 -46.11
CA HIS A 6 -21.89 4.05 -45.33
C HIS A 6 -20.98 5.10 -44.68
N TYR A 7 -19.84 4.68 -44.11
CA TYR A 7 -18.91 5.60 -43.48
C TYR A 7 -18.17 6.50 -44.48
N ALA A 8 -17.85 5.97 -45.66
CA ALA A 8 -17.31 6.75 -46.78
C ALA A 8 -18.28 7.88 -47.19
N GLN A 9 -19.58 7.61 -47.24
CA GLN A 9 -20.61 8.62 -47.54
C GLN A 9 -20.68 9.72 -46.46
N LEU A 10 -20.58 9.36 -45.18
CA LEU A 10 -20.56 10.34 -44.08
C LEU A 10 -19.34 11.27 -44.15
N ASN A 11 -18.16 10.73 -44.48
CA ASN A 11 -16.96 11.54 -44.67
C ASN A 11 -17.03 12.41 -45.93
N ALA A 12 -17.59 11.88 -47.04
CA ALA A 12 -17.82 12.65 -48.26
C ALA A 12 -18.71 13.87 -47.99
N GLN A 13 -19.78 13.67 -47.21
CA GLN A 13 -20.64 14.76 -46.76
C GLN A 13 -19.87 15.77 -45.88
N LEU A 14 -19.05 15.30 -44.94
CA LEU A 14 -18.26 16.19 -44.08
C LEU A 14 -17.27 17.04 -44.89
N HIS A 15 -16.64 16.49 -45.93
CA HIS A 15 -15.80 17.24 -46.87
C HIS A 15 -16.56 18.27 -47.70
N ALA A 16 -17.84 18.02 -48.01
CA ALA A 16 -18.70 18.96 -48.73
C ALA A 16 -19.18 20.10 -47.82
N ASP A 17 -19.57 19.77 -46.59
CA ASP A 17 -20.19 20.70 -45.64
C ASP A 17 -19.17 21.58 -44.91
N ARG A 18 -17.91 21.14 -44.79
CA ARG A 18 -16.88 21.80 -43.98
C ARG A 18 -15.63 22.17 -44.79
N PRO A 19 -15.43 23.46 -45.11
CA PRO A 19 -14.22 23.94 -45.78
C PRO A 19 -12.94 23.72 -44.97
N ASP A 20 -13.03 23.61 -43.64
CA ASP A 20 -11.91 23.39 -42.73
C ASP A 20 -11.55 21.91 -42.54
N TYR A 21 -12.31 20.97 -43.12
CA TYR A 21 -12.07 19.52 -43.00
C TYR A 21 -11.17 18.98 -44.12
N GLY A 22 -10.17 18.16 -43.75
CA GLY A 22 -9.17 17.62 -44.68
C GLY A 22 -8.10 18.63 -45.13
N THR A 23 -7.73 19.59 -44.28
CA THR A 23 -6.80 20.70 -44.61
C THR A 23 -5.48 20.69 -43.82
N SER A 24 -5.22 19.65 -43.03
CA SER A 24 -4.10 19.60 -42.09
C SER A 24 -2.76 19.24 -42.76
N GLY A 25 -2.75 18.55 -43.90
CA GLY A 25 -1.55 17.97 -44.52
C GLY A 25 -0.38 18.93 -44.74
N GLN A 26 -0.64 20.17 -45.16
CA GLN A 26 0.40 21.20 -45.38
C GLN A 26 1.31 21.46 -44.16
N ARG A 27 0.84 21.23 -42.92
CA ARG A 27 1.64 21.44 -41.70
C ARG A 27 2.86 20.53 -41.63
N TRP A 28 2.80 19.38 -42.31
CA TRP A 28 3.84 18.37 -42.30
C TRP A 28 4.82 18.48 -43.47
N ALA A 29 4.59 19.40 -44.40
CA ALA A 29 5.44 19.56 -45.60
C ALA A 29 6.95 19.63 -45.30
N PRO A 30 7.44 20.38 -44.28
CA PRO A 30 8.87 20.41 -43.96
C PRO A 30 9.43 19.06 -43.51
N VAL A 31 8.67 18.32 -42.69
CA VAL A 31 9.09 17.01 -42.16
C VAL A 31 9.06 15.97 -43.27
N VAL A 32 8.00 15.97 -44.08
CA VAL A 32 7.83 15.08 -45.22
C VAL A 32 8.93 15.32 -46.25
N ALA A 33 9.28 16.58 -46.54
CA ALA A 33 10.38 16.91 -47.44
C ALA A 33 11.72 16.37 -46.91
N ALA A 34 12.01 16.57 -45.61
CA ALA A 34 13.24 16.08 -44.99
C ALA A 34 13.32 14.54 -44.99
N LEU A 35 12.21 13.86 -44.69
CA LEU A 35 12.13 12.41 -44.74
C LEU A 35 12.33 11.89 -46.17
N ALA A 36 11.65 12.51 -47.15
CA ALA A 36 11.77 12.18 -48.57
C ALA A 36 13.20 12.36 -49.07
N ASP A 37 13.91 13.41 -48.65
CA ASP A 37 15.33 13.60 -48.99
C ASP A 37 16.23 12.55 -48.32
N ARG A 38 15.99 12.24 -47.05
CA ARG A 38 16.77 11.24 -46.30
C ARG A 38 16.69 9.86 -46.97
N VAL A 39 15.52 9.48 -47.48
CA VAL A 39 15.30 8.17 -48.12
C VAL A 39 15.42 8.21 -49.65
N LYS A 40 15.77 9.37 -50.23
CA LYS A 40 15.83 9.61 -51.68
C LYS A 40 14.55 9.13 -52.38
N ALA A 41 13.41 9.61 -51.90
CA ALA A 41 12.10 9.22 -52.40
C ALA A 41 11.87 9.75 -53.82
N GLY A 42 11.47 8.87 -54.74
CA GLY A 42 11.02 9.22 -56.09
C GLY A 42 9.59 9.76 -56.10
N ASP A 43 8.74 9.26 -55.21
CA ASP A 43 7.35 9.68 -55.08
C ASP A 43 6.84 9.61 -53.63
N ILE A 44 5.73 10.30 -53.38
CA ILE A 44 5.07 10.39 -52.08
C ILE A 44 3.58 10.09 -52.26
N LEU A 45 3.01 9.26 -51.38
CA LEU A 45 1.57 9.05 -51.26
C LEU A 45 1.04 9.78 -50.03
N ASP A 46 0.05 10.65 -50.22
CA ASP A 46 -0.73 11.29 -49.18
C ASP A 46 -2.02 10.47 -48.96
N TYR A 47 -2.03 9.63 -47.93
CA TYR A 47 -3.07 8.66 -47.61
C TYR A 47 -4.12 9.33 -46.72
N GLY A 48 -5.36 9.44 -47.20
CA GLY A 48 -6.41 10.26 -46.59
C GLY A 48 -6.19 11.76 -46.83
N CYS A 49 -5.79 12.12 -48.05
CA CYS A 49 -5.30 13.46 -48.38
C CYS A 49 -6.32 14.60 -48.30
N GLY A 50 -7.63 14.30 -48.21
CA GLY A 50 -8.69 15.29 -48.16
C GLY A 50 -8.59 16.35 -49.27
N LYS A 51 -8.30 17.60 -48.89
CA LYS A 51 -8.19 18.74 -49.82
C LYS A 51 -6.80 18.84 -50.50
N GLN A 52 -5.95 17.82 -50.40
CA GLN A 52 -4.64 17.74 -51.04
C GLN A 52 -3.68 18.91 -50.70
N THR A 53 -3.79 19.42 -49.46
CA THR A 53 -2.98 20.56 -49.01
C THR A 53 -1.48 20.26 -48.95
N LEU A 54 -1.09 19.00 -48.68
CA LEU A 54 0.30 18.57 -48.70
C LEU A 54 0.88 18.59 -50.12
N ALA A 55 0.14 18.09 -51.11
CA ALA A 55 0.55 18.12 -52.52
C ALA A 55 0.77 19.55 -53.01
N ALA A 56 -0.12 20.48 -52.62
CA ALA A 56 0.05 21.91 -52.91
C ALA A 56 1.31 22.51 -52.24
N ALA A 57 1.58 22.15 -50.99
CA ALA A 57 2.75 22.62 -50.25
C ALA A 57 4.09 22.03 -50.76
N LEU A 58 4.05 20.84 -51.37
CA LEU A 58 5.20 20.13 -51.93
C LEU A 58 5.17 20.06 -53.46
N ALA A 59 4.76 21.16 -54.13
CA ALA A 59 4.60 21.22 -55.59
C ALA A 59 5.87 20.85 -56.40
N ALA A 60 7.06 20.88 -55.78
CA ALA A 60 8.32 20.46 -56.39
C ALA A 60 8.58 18.95 -56.34
N ARG A 61 7.70 18.16 -55.71
CA ARG A 61 7.80 16.70 -55.59
C ARG A 61 6.58 16.02 -56.21
N GLN A 62 6.75 14.75 -56.59
CA GLN A 62 5.65 13.92 -57.05
C GLN A 62 4.82 13.42 -55.86
N VAL A 63 3.76 14.16 -55.50
CA VAL A 63 2.82 13.76 -54.45
C VAL A 63 1.51 13.27 -55.08
N ARG A 64 1.10 12.06 -54.75
CA ARG A 64 -0.17 11.45 -55.17
C ARG A 64 -1.13 11.44 -53.98
N GLY A 65 -2.36 11.93 -54.17
CA GLY A 65 -3.41 11.85 -53.15
C GLY A 65 -4.22 10.56 -53.26
N TYR A 66 -4.57 9.97 -52.12
CA TYR A 66 -5.58 8.93 -52.00
C TYR A 66 -6.58 9.34 -50.92
N ASP A 67 -7.87 9.20 -51.19
CA ASP A 67 -8.91 9.39 -50.18
C ASP A 67 -10.17 8.56 -50.54
N PRO A 68 -10.55 7.56 -49.73
CA PRO A 68 -11.69 6.70 -50.04
C PRO A 68 -13.04 7.42 -49.99
N ALA A 69 -13.12 8.61 -49.37
CA ALA A 69 -14.34 9.41 -49.29
C ALA A 69 -14.48 10.44 -50.43
N ILE A 70 -13.47 10.58 -51.30
CA ILE A 70 -13.47 11.51 -52.43
C ILE A 70 -13.45 10.70 -53.75
N PRO A 71 -14.53 10.68 -54.54
CA PRO A 71 -14.65 9.81 -55.72
C PRO A 71 -13.50 9.91 -56.73
N GLU A 72 -12.92 11.10 -56.91
CA GLU A 72 -11.82 11.34 -57.83
C GLU A 72 -10.47 10.78 -57.32
N LEU A 73 -10.38 10.49 -56.02
CA LEU A 73 -9.18 10.05 -55.31
C LEU A 73 -9.34 8.67 -54.65
N SER A 74 -10.49 8.02 -54.83
CA SER A 74 -10.84 6.76 -54.15
C SER A 74 -10.33 5.50 -54.87
N ALA A 75 -9.61 5.66 -55.98
CA ALA A 75 -8.98 4.53 -56.68
C ALA A 75 -7.92 3.87 -55.78
N GLU A 76 -7.75 2.54 -55.91
CA GLU A 76 -6.81 1.78 -55.06
C GLU A 76 -5.40 2.40 -55.08
N PRO A 77 -4.82 2.72 -53.90
CA PRO A 77 -3.55 3.42 -53.83
C PRO A 77 -2.41 2.49 -54.27
N LYS A 78 -1.57 2.99 -55.16
CA LYS A 78 -0.33 2.33 -55.57
C LYS A 78 0.79 2.63 -54.56
N PRO A 79 1.68 1.65 -54.27
CA PRO A 79 2.83 1.85 -53.38
C PRO A 79 3.67 3.07 -53.75
N ALA A 80 4.26 3.73 -52.76
CA ALA A 80 5.14 4.88 -52.90
C ALA A 80 6.37 4.74 -52.00
N ASP A 81 7.44 5.44 -52.35
CA ASP A 81 8.65 5.48 -51.52
C ASP A 81 8.34 6.01 -50.11
N VAL A 82 7.61 7.12 -50.01
CA VAL A 82 7.16 7.68 -48.73
C VAL A 82 5.64 7.76 -48.66
N VAL A 83 5.07 7.31 -47.55
CA VAL A 83 3.63 7.41 -47.27
C VAL A 83 3.39 8.38 -46.12
N VAL A 84 2.42 9.28 -46.28
CA VAL A 84 2.00 10.24 -45.25
C VAL A 84 0.56 9.95 -44.91
N CYS A 85 0.26 9.71 -43.64
CA CYS A 85 -1.08 9.41 -43.15
C CYS A 85 -1.35 10.27 -41.92
N THR A 86 -2.04 11.40 -42.11
CA THR A 86 -2.20 12.41 -41.05
C THR A 86 -3.65 12.77 -40.82
N ASP A 87 -4.14 12.60 -39.59
CA ASP A 87 -5.54 12.89 -39.21
C ASP A 87 -6.51 11.96 -39.97
N VAL A 88 -6.26 10.64 -39.88
CA VAL A 88 -6.95 9.59 -40.64
C VAL A 88 -7.30 8.41 -39.74
N LEU A 89 -6.33 7.80 -39.07
CA LEU A 89 -6.50 6.54 -38.34
C LEU A 89 -7.51 6.64 -37.20
N GLU A 90 -7.57 7.77 -36.51
CA GLU A 90 -8.55 8.07 -35.47
C GLU A 90 -10.00 8.16 -36.01
N HIS A 91 -10.15 8.41 -37.31
CA HIS A 91 -11.44 8.42 -38.00
C HIS A 91 -11.81 7.05 -38.54
N VAL A 92 -10.92 6.06 -38.57
CA VAL A 92 -11.25 4.72 -39.09
C VAL A 92 -12.18 3.97 -38.13
N GLU A 93 -13.19 3.29 -38.68
CA GLU A 93 -14.07 2.42 -37.90
C GLU A 93 -13.24 1.34 -37.20
N PRO A 94 -13.42 1.07 -35.90
CA PRO A 94 -12.56 0.17 -35.14
C PRO A 94 -12.30 -1.20 -35.80
N ASP A 95 -13.33 -1.77 -36.43
CA ASP A 95 -13.25 -3.08 -37.10
C ASP A 95 -12.45 -3.05 -38.41
N CYS A 96 -12.12 -1.88 -38.94
CA CYS A 96 -11.35 -1.70 -40.18
C CYS A 96 -9.90 -1.24 -39.93
N ILE A 97 -9.50 -1.01 -38.68
CA ILE A 97 -8.18 -0.45 -38.34
C ILE A 97 -7.05 -1.34 -38.87
N ASP A 98 -7.10 -2.64 -38.60
CA ASP A 98 -6.05 -3.55 -39.04
C ASP A 98 -5.97 -3.65 -40.56
N ASP A 99 -7.12 -3.64 -41.25
CA ASP A 99 -7.17 -3.61 -42.72
C ASP A 99 -6.53 -2.34 -43.30
N VAL A 100 -6.75 -1.18 -42.67
CA VAL A 100 -6.12 0.09 -43.08
C VAL A 100 -4.62 0.08 -42.79
N LEU A 101 -4.21 -0.46 -41.65
CA LEU A 101 -2.79 -0.58 -41.30
C LEU A 101 -2.05 -1.57 -42.20
N ASP A 102 -2.69 -2.67 -42.59
CA ASP A 102 -2.17 -3.62 -43.58
C ASP A 102 -2.02 -2.97 -44.96
N ASP A 103 -2.98 -2.13 -45.35
CA ASP A 103 -2.90 -1.38 -46.60
C ASP A 103 -1.81 -0.30 -46.57
N LEU A 104 -1.69 0.44 -45.45
CA LEU A 104 -0.59 1.38 -45.22
C LEU A 104 0.77 0.68 -45.30
N CYS A 105 0.89 -0.51 -44.72
CA CYS A 105 2.09 -1.35 -44.82
C CYS A 105 2.38 -1.74 -46.27
N ARG A 106 1.37 -2.24 -46.99
CA ARG A 106 1.45 -2.64 -48.40
C ARG A 106 1.91 -1.49 -49.32
N VAL A 107 1.45 -0.27 -49.08
CA VAL A 107 1.76 0.89 -49.94
C VAL A 107 3.02 1.64 -49.52
N THR A 108 3.64 1.33 -48.38
CA THR A 108 4.88 1.97 -47.92
C THR A 108 6.10 1.19 -48.37
N GLN A 109 6.89 1.72 -49.32
CA GLN A 109 8.10 1.05 -49.79
C GLN A 109 9.35 1.35 -48.94
N LYS A 110 9.49 2.56 -48.40
CA LYS A 110 10.67 2.94 -47.60
C LYS A 110 10.29 3.43 -46.20
N ALA A 111 9.53 4.52 -46.11
CA ALA A 111 9.23 5.14 -44.83
C ALA A 111 7.83 5.76 -44.79
N ALA A 112 7.27 5.90 -43.59
CA ALA A 112 6.00 6.59 -43.41
C ALA A 112 6.06 7.64 -42.29
N LEU A 113 5.29 8.72 -42.48
CA LEU A 113 4.94 9.67 -41.43
C LEU A 113 3.47 9.49 -41.07
N ILE A 114 3.20 9.14 -39.82
CA ILE A 114 1.83 8.91 -39.34
C ILE A 114 1.52 9.84 -38.17
N THR A 115 0.34 10.46 -38.18
CA THR A 115 -0.16 11.23 -37.03
C THR A 115 -1.56 10.82 -36.66
N VAL A 116 -1.80 10.61 -35.37
CA VAL A 116 -3.10 10.17 -34.85
C VAL A 116 -3.48 11.02 -33.65
N ALA A 117 -4.66 11.62 -33.69
CA ALA A 117 -5.21 12.32 -32.55
C ALA A 117 -5.68 11.33 -31.47
N THR A 118 -5.31 11.61 -30.21
CA THR A 118 -5.69 10.82 -29.03
C THR A 118 -6.75 11.53 -28.19
N ARG A 119 -7.46 12.48 -28.82
CA ARG A 119 -8.56 13.26 -28.23
C ARG A 119 -9.79 13.25 -29.13
N PRO A 120 -10.98 13.59 -28.60
CA PRO A 120 -12.17 13.78 -29.44
C PRO A 120 -11.98 14.87 -30.51
N ALA A 121 -12.58 14.66 -31.66
CA ALA A 121 -12.71 15.68 -32.68
C ALA A 121 -13.63 16.80 -32.19
N VAL A 122 -13.36 18.02 -32.66
CA VAL A 122 -14.33 19.13 -32.56
C VAL A 122 -15.54 18.88 -33.46
N LYS A 123 -15.36 18.11 -34.54
CA LYS A 123 -16.37 17.83 -35.56
C LYS A 123 -17.17 16.58 -35.21
N LYS A 124 -18.43 16.57 -35.65
CA LYS A 124 -19.34 15.41 -35.56
C LYS A 124 -19.77 15.01 -36.96
N LEU A 125 -20.04 13.73 -37.14
CA LEU A 125 -20.61 13.16 -38.36
C LEU A 125 -22.11 13.48 -38.42
N ALA A 126 -22.71 13.36 -39.60
CA ALA A 126 -24.12 13.66 -39.82
C ALA A 126 -25.07 12.77 -38.99
N ASP A 127 -24.61 11.58 -38.59
CA ASP A 127 -25.33 10.65 -37.71
C ASP A 127 -25.16 10.94 -36.21
N GLY A 128 -24.43 12.01 -35.85
CA GLY A 128 -24.26 12.49 -34.48
C GLY A 128 -23.04 11.93 -33.74
N ARG A 129 -22.33 10.94 -34.30
CA ARG A 129 -21.07 10.42 -33.72
C ARG A 129 -19.96 11.48 -33.76
N ASN A 130 -18.97 11.36 -32.88
CA ASN A 130 -17.74 12.13 -33.00
C ASN A 130 -16.98 11.70 -34.27
N ALA A 131 -16.30 12.62 -34.96
CA ALA A 131 -15.53 12.24 -36.15
C ALA A 131 -14.32 11.34 -35.81
N HIS A 132 -13.72 11.50 -34.63
CA HIS A 132 -12.72 10.55 -34.13
C HIS A 132 -13.46 9.38 -33.48
N LEU A 133 -13.50 8.24 -34.17
CA LEU A 133 -14.13 7.00 -33.74
C LEU A 133 -13.22 6.20 -32.79
N THR A 134 -11.91 6.28 -33.01
CA THR A 134 -10.92 5.52 -32.26
C THR A 134 -9.98 6.46 -31.53
N ILE A 135 -10.26 6.65 -30.24
CA ILE A 135 -9.48 7.53 -29.35
C ILE A 135 -8.75 6.65 -28.35
N GLN A 136 -7.57 6.19 -28.76
CA GLN A 136 -6.74 5.28 -27.98
C GLN A 136 -5.34 5.89 -27.77
N PRO A 137 -4.67 5.62 -26.64
CA PRO A 137 -3.31 6.10 -26.39
C PRO A 137 -2.31 5.47 -27.35
N PHE A 138 -1.12 6.07 -27.52
CA PHE A 138 -0.08 5.52 -28.38
C PHE A 138 0.30 4.08 -28.00
N SER A 139 0.29 3.72 -26.70
CA SER A 139 0.56 2.35 -26.25
C SER A 139 -0.36 1.32 -26.90
N TRP A 140 -1.63 1.64 -27.13
CA TRP A 140 -2.56 0.78 -27.85
C TRP A 140 -2.19 0.70 -29.34
N TRP A 141 -1.99 1.85 -29.99
CA TRP A 141 -1.63 1.91 -31.41
C TRP A 141 -0.29 1.23 -31.71
N ARG A 142 0.66 1.29 -30.78
CA ARG A 142 1.99 0.70 -30.90
C ARG A 142 1.89 -0.79 -31.18
N GLU A 143 1.02 -1.52 -30.48
CA GLU A 143 0.83 -2.96 -30.70
C GLU A 143 0.37 -3.27 -32.12
N HIS A 144 -0.48 -2.40 -32.70
CA HIS A 144 -0.93 -2.54 -34.08
C HIS A 144 0.15 -2.15 -35.12
N PHE A 145 1.14 -1.34 -34.75
CA PHE A 145 2.25 -0.96 -35.65
C PHE A 145 3.43 -1.93 -35.64
N LEU A 146 3.74 -2.55 -34.49
CA LEU A 146 4.96 -3.35 -34.29
C LEU A 146 5.07 -4.56 -35.22
N SER A 147 3.96 -5.11 -35.71
CA SER A 147 3.95 -6.22 -36.67
C SER A 147 4.12 -5.79 -38.14
N ARG A 148 4.05 -4.48 -38.42
CA ARG A 148 3.97 -3.92 -39.78
C ARG A 148 5.13 -2.99 -40.13
N PHE A 149 5.71 -2.33 -39.13
CA PHE A 149 6.75 -1.33 -39.33
C PHE A 149 7.80 -1.38 -38.21
N ASP A 150 9.02 -0.98 -38.55
CA ASP A 150 10.02 -0.56 -37.57
C ASP A 150 9.71 0.89 -37.15
N ILE A 151 9.46 1.12 -35.86
CA ILE A 151 9.25 2.48 -35.32
C ILE A 151 10.62 3.16 -35.16
N VAL A 152 10.88 4.18 -35.96
CA VAL A 152 12.16 4.91 -35.99
C VAL A 152 12.21 6.02 -34.94
N ASP A 153 11.11 6.77 -34.83
CA ASP A 153 10.97 7.84 -33.86
C ASP A 153 9.49 8.05 -33.54
N VAL A 154 9.20 8.43 -32.29
CA VAL A 154 7.86 8.75 -31.83
C VAL A 154 7.89 10.05 -31.03
N ARG A 155 6.92 10.92 -31.32
CA ARG A 155 6.64 12.11 -30.52
C ARG A 155 5.21 12.04 -30.02
N GLU A 156 5.05 11.95 -28.71
CA GLU A 156 3.74 11.97 -28.05
C GLU A 156 3.46 13.36 -27.47
N GLU A 157 2.28 13.89 -27.77
CA GLU A 157 1.68 15.00 -27.05
C GLU A 157 0.52 14.42 -26.24
N GLU A 158 0.78 14.07 -24.98
CA GLU A 158 -0.14 13.30 -24.14
C GLU A 158 -1.54 13.93 -24.08
N GLY A 159 -2.56 13.13 -24.44
CA GLY A 159 -3.96 13.58 -24.52
C GLY A 159 -4.29 14.51 -25.70
N ASN A 160 -3.39 14.67 -26.68
CA ASN A 160 -3.61 15.47 -27.88
C ASN A 160 -3.44 14.68 -29.18
N GLU A 161 -2.20 14.37 -29.58
CA GLU A 161 -1.86 13.60 -30.79
C GLU A 161 -0.49 12.95 -30.61
N PHE A 162 -0.18 11.89 -31.37
CA PHE A 162 1.19 11.41 -31.52
C PHE A 162 1.60 11.40 -32.98
N THR A 163 2.91 11.50 -33.23
CA THR A 163 3.52 11.46 -34.55
C THR A 163 4.58 10.36 -34.59
N LEU A 164 4.59 9.58 -35.67
CA LEU A 164 5.52 8.49 -35.90
C LEU A 164 6.33 8.72 -37.17
N ILE A 165 7.61 8.38 -37.09
CA ILE A 165 8.41 8.04 -38.26
C ILE A 165 8.57 6.53 -38.26
N LEU A 166 8.13 5.90 -39.34
CA LEU A 166 8.12 4.45 -39.51
C LEU A 166 9.02 4.08 -40.69
N LYS A 167 9.66 2.91 -40.60
CA LYS A 167 10.40 2.29 -41.70
C LYS A 167 9.69 1.00 -42.10
N ALA A 168 9.54 0.77 -43.40
CA ALA A 168 8.99 -0.48 -43.92
C ALA A 168 9.93 -1.65 -43.56
N LEU A 169 9.36 -2.78 -43.10
CA LEU A 169 10.15 -3.93 -42.65
C LEU A 169 11.02 -4.54 -43.77
N HIS A 170 10.57 -4.46 -45.02
CA HIS A 170 11.32 -4.96 -46.18
C HIS A 170 12.41 -4.01 -46.69
N ALA A 171 12.51 -2.79 -46.15
CA ALA A 171 13.55 -1.82 -46.47
C ALA A 171 14.78 -2.01 -45.56
N GLU A 172 15.34 -3.23 -45.52
CA GLU A 172 16.39 -3.63 -44.58
C GLU A 172 17.66 -2.75 -44.68
N ASP A 173 18.03 -2.36 -45.90
CA ASP A 173 19.23 -1.54 -46.19
C ASP A 173 19.04 -0.03 -45.92
N LEU A 174 17.83 0.40 -45.53
CA LEU A 174 17.53 1.81 -45.32
C LEU A 174 17.91 2.27 -43.91
N ASP A 175 19.00 3.04 -43.84
CA ASP A 175 19.43 3.68 -42.59
C ASP A 175 18.64 4.98 -42.31
N LEU A 176 17.72 4.89 -41.35
CA LEU A 176 17.04 6.03 -40.75
C LEU A 176 17.55 6.35 -39.34
N SER A 177 18.64 5.75 -38.89
CA SER A 177 19.24 6.08 -37.61
C SER A 177 19.60 7.58 -37.55
N GLY A 178 19.32 8.20 -36.41
CA GLY A 178 19.52 9.63 -36.19
C GLY A 178 18.49 10.55 -36.84
N PHE A 179 17.56 10.06 -37.68
CA PHE A 179 16.42 10.88 -38.08
C PHE A 179 15.53 11.09 -36.85
N ARG A 180 15.21 12.35 -36.56
CA ARG A 180 14.35 12.73 -35.44
C ARG A 180 13.28 13.68 -35.93
N LEU A 181 12.07 13.52 -35.43
CA LEU A 181 11.03 14.51 -35.58
C LEU A 181 11.56 15.84 -35.03
N PRO A 182 11.36 16.96 -35.74
CA PRO A 182 11.80 18.26 -35.24
C PRO A 182 11.21 18.48 -33.86
N GLN A 183 12.05 18.86 -32.90
CA GLN A 183 11.55 19.47 -31.68
C GLN A 183 10.73 20.69 -32.08
N PRO A 184 9.59 20.96 -31.42
CA PRO A 184 8.86 22.19 -31.68
C PRO A 184 9.86 23.33 -31.60
N ALA A 185 9.97 24.12 -32.68
CA ALA A 185 10.89 25.25 -32.72
C ALA A 185 10.66 26.03 -31.44
N ASN A 186 11.66 26.01 -30.55
CA ASN A 186 11.64 26.81 -29.34
C ASN A 186 11.39 28.23 -29.85
N PRO A 187 10.21 28.84 -29.62
CA PRO A 187 10.12 30.24 -29.88
C PRO A 187 11.04 30.80 -28.81
N SER A 188 12.18 31.32 -29.23
CA SER A 188 12.83 32.46 -28.63
C SER A 188 11.81 33.60 -28.54
N LYS A 189 10.79 33.41 -27.72
CA LYS A 189 10.07 34.46 -27.05
C LYS A 189 10.99 34.87 -25.91
N PRO A 190 11.16 36.17 -25.65
CA PRO A 190 11.79 36.59 -24.41
C PRO A 190 11.07 35.86 -23.28
N ALA A 191 11.79 35.54 -22.20
CA ALA A 191 11.15 35.18 -20.93
C ALA A 191 9.96 36.11 -20.79
N LYS A 192 8.74 35.56 -20.88
CA LYS A 192 7.56 36.36 -20.55
C LYS A 192 7.77 36.66 -19.09
N THR A 193 8.33 37.83 -18.80
CA THR A 193 7.85 38.63 -17.69
C THR A 193 6.36 38.42 -17.70
N ALA A 194 5.85 37.79 -16.65
CA ALA A 194 4.42 37.67 -16.44
C ALA A 194 3.86 39.07 -16.70
N THR A 195 3.22 39.25 -17.84
CA THR A 195 2.29 40.35 -18.01
C THR A 195 1.18 40.01 -17.03
N PRO A 196 0.99 40.80 -15.97
CA PRO A 196 -0.12 40.61 -15.06
C PRO A 196 -1.36 41.03 -15.85
N ASP A 197 -2.02 40.06 -16.49
CA ASP A 197 -3.43 40.09 -16.90
C ASP A 197 -3.72 38.92 -17.86
N ALA A 198 -3.76 37.72 -17.32
CA ALA A 198 -4.70 36.71 -17.77
C ALA A 198 -5.54 36.40 -16.54
N ALA A 199 -6.80 36.82 -16.53
CA ALA A 199 -7.72 36.53 -15.42
C ALA A 199 -7.57 35.04 -15.08
N ALA A 200 -7.05 34.73 -13.88
CA ALA A 200 -6.84 33.36 -13.47
C ALA A 200 -8.18 32.64 -13.58
N THR A 201 -8.32 31.76 -14.58
CA THR A 201 -9.53 31.00 -14.78
C THR A 201 -9.78 30.19 -13.53
N VAL A 202 -10.92 30.40 -12.89
CA VAL A 202 -11.34 29.65 -11.70
C VAL A 202 -12.29 28.55 -12.17
N THR A 203 -11.89 27.31 -11.99
CA THR A 203 -12.79 26.16 -12.15
C THR A 203 -13.48 25.88 -10.83
N SER A 204 -14.80 25.68 -10.88
CA SER A 204 -15.59 25.32 -9.71
C SER A 204 -16.19 23.94 -9.90
N ILE A 205 -16.17 23.13 -8.84
CA ILE A 205 -16.87 21.84 -8.79
C ILE A 205 -17.85 21.86 -7.61
N LEU A 206 -18.96 21.16 -7.77
CA LEU A 206 -19.99 21.02 -6.74
C LEU A 206 -19.94 19.59 -6.18
N VAL A 207 -19.85 19.47 -4.86
CA VAL A 207 -19.77 18.19 -4.14
C VAL A 207 -20.71 18.28 -2.94
N ASP A 208 -21.78 17.49 -2.91
CA ASP A 208 -22.74 17.45 -1.80
C ASP A 208 -23.17 18.87 -1.35
N ASP A 209 -23.60 19.69 -2.32
CA ASP A 209 -23.98 21.12 -2.18
C ASP A 209 -22.87 22.10 -1.77
N LYS A 210 -21.64 21.63 -1.63
CA LYS A 210 -20.47 22.47 -1.34
C LYS A 210 -19.71 22.78 -2.62
N ARG A 211 -19.35 24.05 -2.78
CA ARG A 211 -18.60 24.52 -3.94
C ARG A 211 -17.12 24.62 -3.61
N LEU A 212 -16.31 23.89 -4.35
CA LEU A 212 -14.85 23.98 -4.30
C LEU A 212 -14.41 24.78 -5.51
N LYS A 213 -13.45 25.69 -5.33
CA LYS A 213 -12.93 26.56 -6.38
C LYS A 213 -11.42 26.37 -6.50
N PHE A 214 -10.90 26.30 -7.71
CA PHE A 214 -9.48 26.17 -7.96
C PHE A 214 -9.05 27.15 -9.04
N HIS A 215 -7.95 27.84 -8.82
CA HIS A 215 -7.25 28.54 -9.87
C HIS A 215 -6.64 27.51 -10.83
N THR A 216 -6.99 27.63 -12.11
CA THR A 216 -6.53 26.76 -13.18
C THR A 216 -5.88 27.61 -14.28
N PRO A 217 -4.64 28.10 -14.06
CA PRO A 217 -3.96 28.99 -15.00
C PRO A 217 -3.51 28.28 -16.30
N ASN A 218 -3.60 26.95 -16.36
CA ASN A 218 -3.20 26.14 -17.51
C ASN A 218 -4.06 24.87 -17.63
N ARG A 219 -3.87 24.10 -18.71
CA ARG A 219 -4.64 22.88 -18.96
C ARG A 219 -4.37 21.78 -17.93
N MET A 220 -3.14 21.68 -17.41
CA MET A 220 -2.76 20.67 -16.41
C MET A 220 -3.55 20.85 -15.11
N THR A 221 -3.56 22.06 -14.57
CA THR A 221 -4.33 22.42 -13.38
C THR A 221 -5.84 22.27 -13.61
N GLN A 222 -6.33 22.58 -14.81
CA GLN A 222 -7.73 22.32 -15.18
C GLN A 222 -8.05 20.82 -15.21
N TRP A 223 -7.17 20.01 -15.81
CA TRP A 223 -7.32 18.55 -15.86
C TRP A 223 -7.34 17.92 -14.47
N ARG A 224 -6.51 18.40 -13.53
CA ARG A 224 -6.55 17.95 -12.12
C ARG A 224 -7.92 18.18 -11.46
N VAL A 225 -8.58 19.29 -11.80
CA VAL A 225 -9.95 19.56 -11.32
C VAL A 225 -10.98 18.67 -12.03
N GLU A 226 -10.89 18.54 -13.35
CA GLU A 226 -11.81 17.74 -14.17
C GLU A 226 -11.74 16.24 -13.82
N SER A 227 -10.57 15.75 -13.44
CA SER A 227 -10.30 14.34 -13.13
C SER A 227 -10.37 14.00 -11.65
N LEU A 228 -10.71 14.94 -10.76
CA LEU A 228 -10.68 14.75 -9.31
C LEU A 228 -11.39 13.46 -8.83
N PHE A 229 -12.50 13.09 -9.47
CA PHE A 229 -13.31 11.91 -9.10
C PHE A 229 -12.95 10.64 -9.89
N THR A 230 -12.21 10.76 -10.97
CA THR A 230 -11.91 9.65 -11.88
C THR A 230 -10.46 9.20 -11.83
N LYS A 231 -9.53 10.12 -11.51
CA LYS A 231 -8.10 9.83 -11.41
C LYS A 231 -7.79 8.96 -10.19
N GLU A 232 -8.31 9.35 -9.03
CA GLU A 232 -8.02 8.70 -7.74
C GLU A 232 -9.32 8.55 -6.92
N PRO A 233 -10.28 7.73 -7.41
CA PRO A 233 -11.58 7.58 -6.76
C PRO A 233 -11.49 7.08 -5.32
N ASP A 234 -10.49 6.23 -5.02
CA ASP A 234 -10.25 5.70 -3.67
C ASP A 234 -9.78 6.80 -2.71
N THR A 235 -8.93 7.74 -3.15
CA THR A 235 -8.53 8.91 -2.35
C THR A 235 -9.75 9.76 -1.96
N ILE A 236 -10.69 9.97 -2.89
CA ILE A 236 -11.94 10.70 -2.59
C ILE A 236 -12.83 9.90 -1.64
N ALA A 237 -12.98 8.60 -1.86
CA ALA A 237 -13.75 7.73 -0.98
C ALA A 237 -13.19 7.71 0.46
N TRP A 238 -11.87 7.67 0.59
CA TRP A 238 -11.15 7.75 1.86
C TRP A 238 -11.36 9.10 2.56
N LEU A 239 -11.15 10.22 1.86
CA LEU A 239 -11.42 11.56 2.39
C LEU A 239 -12.87 11.70 2.89
N LYS A 240 -13.84 11.13 2.16
CA LYS A 240 -15.26 11.19 2.55
C LYS A 240 -15.57 10.54 3.91
N GLN A 241 -14.72 9.64 4.40
CA GLN A 241 -14.91 8.97 5.68
C GLN A 241 -14.49 9.83 6.88
N MET A 242 -13.67 10.85 6.66
CA MET A 242 -13.16 11.73 7.72
C MET A 242 -14.26 12.57 8.36
N LYS A 243 -14.08 12.93 9.63
CA LYS A 243 -15.01 13.70 10.45
C LYS A 243 -14.50 15.12 10.64
N SER A 244 -15.45 16.05 10.81
CA SER A 244 -15.13 17.45 11.06
C SER A 244 -14.26 17.60 12.31
N GLY A 245 -13.21 18.42 12.22
CA GLY A 245 -12.27 18.68 13.29
C GLY A 245 -11.09 17.70 13.41
N GLU A 246 -11.12 16.57 12.69
CA GLU A 246 -9.96 15.67 12.59
C GLU A 246 -8.81 16.34 11.81
N VAL A 247 -7.58 15.89 12.03
CA VAL A 247 -6.37 16.43 11.41
C VAL A 247 -5.92 15.55 10.25
N LEU A 248 -5.75 16.16 9.08
CA LEU A 248 -5.12 15.58 7.89
C LEU A 248 -3.74 16.20 7.67
N VAL A 249 -2.71 15.37 7.54
CA VAL A 249 -1.43 15.76 6.96
C VAL A 249 -1.42 15.33 5.49
N ASP A 250 -1.29 16.31 4.59
CA ASP A 250 -1.28 16.10 3.12
C ASP A 250 0.14 16.32 2.60
N VAL A 251 0.87 15.24 2.33
CA VAL A 251 2.27 15.26 1.89
C VAL A 251 2.31 15.08 0.37
N GLY A 252 2.90 16.06 -0.32
CA GLY A 252 2.78 16.17 -1.78
C GLY A 252 1.45 16.81 -2.17
N ALA A 253 1.09 17.90 -1.49
CA ALA A 253 -0.22 18.54 -1.65
C ALA A 253 -0.45 19.12 -3.06
N ASN A 254 0.62 19.32 -3.85
CA ASN A 254 0.58 19.88 -5.20
C ASN A 254 -0.22 21.20 -5.18
N VAL A 255 -1.20 21.35 -6.07
CA VAL A 255 -2.07 22.54 -6.15
C VAL A 255 -3.26 22.50 -5.16
N GLY A 256 -3.27 21.57 -4.22
CA GLY A 256 -4.20 21.54 -3.08
C GLY A 256 -5.54 20.86 -3.33
N MET A 257 -5.63 19.97 -4.32
CA MET A 257 -6.88 19.29 -4.68
C MET A 257 -7.53 18.60 -3.47
N TYR A 258 -6.76 17.76 -2.76
CA TYR A 258 -7.23 16.97 -1.63
C TYR A 258 -7.30 17.77 -0.33
N SER A 259 -6.34 18.68 -0.10
CA SER A 259 -6.37 19.66 0.99
C SER A 259 -7.67 20.48 0.99
N VAL A 260 -8.03 21.09 -0.15
CA VAL A 260 -9.27 21.88 -0.28
C VAL A 260 -10.50 20.98 -0.15
N PHE A 261 -10.48 19.79 -0.76
CA PHE A 261 -11.59 18.84 -0.66
C PHE A 261 -11.87 18.45 0.80
N GLY A 262 -10.85 18.01 1.54
CA GLY A 262 -11.00 17.65 2.95
C GLY A 262 -11.55 18.81 3.78
N ALA A 263 -10.96 19.99 3.66
CA ALA A 263 -11.34 21.14 4.48
C ALA A 263 -12.75 21.67 4.18
N VAL A 264 -13.16 21.71 2.90
CA VAL A 264 -14.51 22.16 2.48
C VAL A 264 -15.55 21.08 2.75
N CYS A 265 -15.35 19.89 2.20
CA CYS A 265 -16.35 18.82 2.22
C CYS A 265 -16.51 18.20 3.59
N ARG A 266 -15.42 18.04 4.35
CA ARG A 266 -15.41 17.28 5.61
C ARG A 266 -15.16 18.14 6.84
N GLY A 267 -14.58 19.33 6.67
CA GLY A 267 -14.28 20.23 7.79
C GLY A 267 -13.11 19.76 8.63
N VAL A 268 -12.18 18.99 8.05
CA VAL A 268 -10.92 18.64 8.70
C VAL A 268 -9.96 19.83 8.75
N GLN A 269 -9.04 19.79 9.71
CA GLN A 269 -7.87 20.65 9.76
C GLN A 269 -6.77 20.03 8.91
N VAL A 270 -6.11 20.79 8.05
CA VAL A 270 -5.13 20.26 7.09
C VAL A 270 -3.78 20.95 7.26
N HIS A 271 -2.74 20.15 7.39
CA HIS A 271 -1.34 20.58 7.30
C HIS A 271 -0.77 20.04 5.99
N ALA A 272 -0.62 20.92 5.00
CA ALA A 272 -0.24 20.57 3.64
C ALA A 272 1.24 20.87 3.39
N PHE A 273 1.97 19.92 2.82
CA PHE A 273 3.40 20.03 2.52
C PHE A 273 3.61 19.95 1.01
N GLU A 274 4.15 21.02 0.44
CA GLU A 274 4.48 21.11 -0.99
C GLU A 274 5.71 22.01 -1.16
N PRO A 275 6.88 21.45 -1.49
CA PRO A 275 8.10 22.24 -1.65
C PRO A 275 8.20 22.96 -2.99
N GLU A 276 7.55 22.49 -4.06
CA GLU A 276 7.69 23.09 -5.40
C GLU A 276 7.07 24.49 -5.44
N SER A 277 7.87 25.47 -5.85
CA SER A 277 7.52 26.89 -5.74
C SER A 277 6.20 27.28 -6.42
N GLN A 278 5.90 26.76 -7.61
CA GLN A 278 4.70 27.11 -8.37
C GLN A 278 3.45 26.44 -7.83
N ASN A 279 3.56 25.16 -7.46
CA ASN A 279 2.52 24.38 -6.80
C ASN A 279 2.19 24.98 -5.43
N TYR A 280 3.21 25.32 -4.64
CA TYR A 280 3.04 25.98 -3.34
C TYR A 280 2.32 27.32 -3.45
N ALA A 281 2.70 28.16 -4.44
CA ALA A 281 2.02 29.43 -4.68
C ALA A 281 0.55 29.23 -5.06
N LEU A 282 0.25 28.22 -5.90
CA LEU A 282 -1.12 27.92 -6.32
C LEU A 282 -1.95 27.28 -5.21
N LEU A 283 -1.36 26.42 -4.38
CA LEU A 283 -1.95 25.86 -3.16
C LEU A 283 -2.43 26.98 -2.23
N ASN A 284 -1.55 27.94 -1.91
CA ASN A 284 -1.92 29.10 -1.08
C ASN A 284 -3.03 29.94 -1.72
N SER A 285 -2.98 30.14 -3.04
CA SER A 285 -4.02 30.85 -3.77
C SER A 285 -5.37 30.12 -3.68
N ASN A 286 -5.38 28.79 -3.79
CA ASN A 286 -6.59 27.96 -3.67
C ASN A 286 -7.13 27.93 -2.23
N ILE A 287 -6.26 27.92 -1.22
CA ILE A 287 -6.65 28.05 0.20
C ILE A 287 -7.37 29.40 0.41
N ALA A 288 -6.79 30.49 -0.09
CA ALA A 288 -7.38 31.83 0.02
C ALA A 288 -8.71 31.93 -0.75
N LEU A 289 -8.78 31.40 -1.97
CA LEU A 289 -9.96 31.42 -2.83
C LEU A 289 -11.19 30.73 -2.20
N ASN A 290 -10.97 29.70 -1.37
CA ASN A 290 -12.02 28.99 -0.65
C ASN A 290 -12.23 29.50 0.78
N GLY A 291 -11.51 30.54 1.22
CA GLY A 291 -11.63 31.08 2.58
C GLY A 291 -11.16 30.11 3.67
N LEU A 292 -10.12 29.31 3.40
CA LEU A 292 -9.70 28.20 4.25
C LEU A 292 -8.53 28.51 5.20
N SER A 293 -8.13 29.78 5.37
CA SER A 293 -6.97 30.17 6.20
C SER A 293 -7.05 29.71 7.66
N GLY A 294 -8.24 29.47 8.20
CA GLY A 294 -8.44 28.93 9.55
C GLY A 294 -8.53 27.40 9.63
N ARG A 295 -8.33 26.69 8.51
CA ARG A 295 -8.43 25.22 8.42
C ARG A 295 -7.29 24.56 7.68
N VAL A 296 -6.62 25.25 6.76
CA VAL A 296 -5.53 24.70 5.96
C VAL A 296 -4.31 25.58 6.15
N VAL A 297 -3.20 24.97 6.57
CA VAL A 297 -1.88 25.61 6.67
C VAL A 297 -0.94 24.90 5.71
N ALA A 298 -0.33 25.64 4.79
CA ALA A 298 0.60 25.12 3.79
C ALA A 298 2.05 25.47 4.11
N TYR A 299 2.93 24.46 4.04
CA TYR A 299 4.36 24.58 4.31
C TYR A 299 5.18 24.34 3.03
N PRO A 300 6.13 25.24 2.68
CA PRO A 300 7.01 25.08 1.52
C PRO A 300 8.19 24.16 1.85
N LEU A 301 7.90 22.97 2.38
CA LEU A 301 8.87 22.01 2.92
C LEU A 301 8.64 20.64 2.31
N ALA A 302 9.72 19.93 2.00
CA ALA A 302 9.67 18.49 1.75
C ALA A 302 9.61 17.75 3.09
N LEU A 303 8.92 16.61 3.12
CA LEU A 303 9.10 15.65 4.21
C LEU A 303 10.09 14.56 3.77
N SER A 304 10.96 14.12 4.67
CA SER A 304 11.90 13.02 4.44
C SER A 304 12.27 12.36 5.78
N ASP A 305 13.15 11.37 5.71
CA ASP A 305 13.86 10.72 6.82
C ASP A 305 14.87 11.63 7.54
N THR A 306 15.27 12.73 6.90
CA THR A 306 16.28 13.66 7.39
C THR A 306 15.89 15.11 7.15
N SER A 307 16.48 16.02 7.93
CA SER A 307 16.24 17.47 7.84
C SER A 307 17.48 18.18 7.30
N GLY A 308 17.29 19.09 6.36
CA GLY A 308 18.40 19.81 5.73
C GLY A 308 17.98 20.64 4.54
N ALA A 309 18.93 21.41 4.01
CA ALA A 309 18.78 22.12 2.74
C ALA A 309 19.36 21.26 1.61
N ASP A 310 18.61 21.10 0.53
CA ASP A 310 19.10 20.47 -0.69
C ASP A 310 18.34 21.01 -1.92
N LYS A 311 18.51 20.37 -3.07
CA LYS A 311 17.82 20.67 -4.31
C LYS A 311 16.56 19.83 -4.45
N LEU A 312 15.49 20.45 -4.93
CA LEU A 312 14.37 19.75 -5.55
C LEU A 312 14.55 19.79 -7.06
N TYR A 313 14.68 18.63 -7.69
CA TYR A 313 14.88 18.43 -9.12
C TYR A 313 13.54 18.28 -9.83
N LEU A 314 13.19 19.26 -10.65
CA LEU A 314 11.89 19.29 -11.32
C LEU A 314 11.95 18.54 -12.66
N SER A 315 10.86 17.88 -12.99
CA SER A 315 10.56 17.34 -14.34
C SER A 315 10.12 18.45 -15.30
N ASP A 316 9.38 19.42 -14.77
CA ASP A 316 8.83 20.57 -15.46
C ASP A 316 8.66 21.73 -14.46
N PHE A 317 8.79 22.97 -14.92
CA PHE A 317 8.63 24.18 -14.11
C PHE A 317 7.32 24.91 -14.45
N SER A 318 6.23 24.17 -14.59
CA SER A 318 4.89 24.72 -14.80
C SER A 318 3.94 24.40 -13.64
N PRO A 319 2.98 25.29 -13.32
CA PRO A 319 2.02 25.05 -12.25
C PRO A 319 1.22 23.76 -12.49
N GLY A 320 1.11 22.92 -11.46
CA GLY A 320 0.43 21.62 -11.53
C GLY A 320 1.31 20.49 -12.05
N GLY A 321 2.61 20.69 -12.27
CA GLY A 321 3.57 19.63 -12.55
C GLY A 321 3.72 18.64 -11.38
N SER A 322 4.27 17.46 -11.66
CA SER A 322 4.60 16.39 -10.71
C SER A 322 5.85 15.63 -11.18
N CYS A 323 6.22 14.54 -10.50
CA CYS A 323 7.48 13.81 -10.71
C CYS A 323 8.71 14.65 -10.34
N HIS A 324 8.69 15.25 -9.15
CA HIS A 324 9.79 16.04 -8.59
C HIS A 324 10.52 15.25 -7.52
N SER A 325 11.84 15.40 -7.45
CA SER A 325 12.67 14.58 -6.55
C SER A 325 13.58 15.44 -5.67
N PHE A 326 13.57 15.22 -4.36
CA PHE A 326 14.37 15.99 -3.40
C PHE A 326 15.69 15.28 -3.08
N GLY A 327 16.80 16.02 -3.12
CA GLY A 327 18.16 15.56 -2.82
C GLY A 327 18.78 14.64 -3.88
N GLU A 328 17.97 13.87 -4.60
CA GLU A 328 18.41 12.88 -5.58
C GLU A 328 17.75 13.10 -6.93
N GLN A 329 18.52 12.89 -8.01
CA GLN A 329 18.08 13.18 -9.38
C GLN A 329 17.46 11.95 -10.06
N VAL A 330 16.38 11.44 -9.46
CA VAL A 330 15.67 10.24 -9.92
C VAL A 330 14.23 10.54 -10.31
N GLY A 331 13.60 9.63 -11.05
CA GLY A 331 12.15 9.60 -11.29
C GLY A 331 11.39 8.86 -10.18
N PHE A 332 10.07 8.74 -10.34
CA PHE A 332 9.19 8.00 -9.42
C PHE A 332 9.49 6.49 -9.38
N ASP A 333 10.25 5.97 -10.35
CA ASP A 333 10.73 4.60 -10.44
C ASP A 333 12.14 4.42 -9.85
N LEU A 334 12.64 5.44 -9.14
CA LEU A 334 13.99 5.52 -8.56
C LEU A 334 15.13 5.37 -9.57
N LYS A 335 14.86 5.50 -10.87
CA LYS A 335 15.91 5.50 -11.91
C LYS A 335 16.45 6.91 -12.15
N PRO A 336 17.74 7.05 -12.52
CA PRO A 336 18.32 8.34 -12.85
C PRO A 336 17.52 9.08 -13.94
N ARG A 337 17.24 10.36 -13.70
CA ARG A 337 16.45 11.19 -14.61
C ARG A 337 17.08 12.57 -14.75
N GLY A 338 17.21 13.06 -15.99
CA GLY A 338 17.62 14.45 -16.22
C GLY A 338 16.57 15.44 -15.66
N SER A 339 17.04 16.59 -15.17
CA SER A 339 16.17 17.66 -14.68
C SER A 339 16.56 18.97 -15.36
N ALA A 340 15.59 19.61 -16.01
CA ALA A 340 15.81 20.87 -16.72
C ALA A 340 15.98 22.06 -15.75
N PHE A 341 15.51 21.91 -14.50
CA PHE A 341 15.57 22.95 -13.48
C PHE A 341 15.61 22.34 -12.08
N ALA A 342 16.43 22.92 -11.20
CA ALA A 342 16.48 22.56 -9.79
C ALA A 342 16.28 23.81 -8.92
N GLN A 343 15.39 23.73 -7.94
CA GLN A 343 15.19 24.77 -6.93
C GLN A 343 15.85 24.36 -5.61
N GLY A 344 16.23 25.33 -4.77
CA GLY A 344 16.59 25.03 -3.38
C GLY A 344 15.33 24.74 -2.56
N ALA A 345 15.37 23.73 -1.70
CA ALA A 345 14.29 23.36 -0.80
C ALA A 345 14.84 22.87 0.54
N PHE A 346 13.99 22.90 1.58
CA PHE A 346 14.30 22.33 2.88
C PHE A 346 13.45 21.08 3.11
N SER A 347 14.07 20.04 3.65
CA SER A 347 13.37 18.88 4.21
C SER A 347 13.29 18.94 5.73
N VAL A 348 12.25 18.30 6.28
CA VAL A 348 12.08 18.04 7.72
C VAL A 348 11.41 16.69 7.91
N THR A 349 11.59 16.05 9.08
CA THR A 349 10.85 14.82 9.38
C THR A 349 9.49 15.12 10.01
N LEU A 350 8.49 14.26 9.77
CA LEU A 350 7.17 14.44 10.40
C LEU A 350 7.26 14.34 11.92
N ASP A 351 8.09 13.41 12.41
CA ASP A 351 8.33 13.22 13.84
C ASP A 351 8.84 14.49 14.52
N GLN A 352 9.74 15.25 13.87
CA GLN A 352 10.22 16.52 14.41
C GLN A 352 9.13 17.59 14.47
N LEU A 353 8.31 17.71 13.42
CA LEU A 353 7.21 18.68 13.39
C LEU A 353 6.17 18.40 14.47
N VAL A 354 5.85 17.12 14.70
CA VAL A 354 4.91 16.68 15.72
C VAL A 354 5.48 16.86 17.13
N SER A 355 6.72 16.43 17.35
CA SER A 355 7.42 16.58 18.63
C SER A 355 7.61 18.05 19.05
N ALA A 356 7.88 18.93 18.08
CA ALA A 356 8.01 20.37 18.31
C ALA A 356 6.66 21.08 18.53
N GLY A 357 5.53 20.40 18.31
CA GLY A 357 4.19 20.98 18.39
C GLY A 357 3.83 21.92 17.23
N SER A 358 4.64 21.96 16.17
CA SER A 358 4.36 22.74 14.94
C SER A 358 3.19 22.15 14.15
N VAL A 359 3.03 20.82 14.22
CA VAL A 359 1.94 20.05 13.63
C VAL A 359 1.33 19.18 14.72
N PRO A 360 0.01 19.17 14.94
CA PRO A 360 -0.59 18.24 15.89
C PRO A 360 -0.46 16.81 15.36
N VAL A 361 -0.45 15.82 16.27
CA VAL A 361 -0.54 14.41 15.87
C VAL A 361 -1.75 14.23 14.92
N PRO A 362 -1.56 13.75 13.69
CA PRO A 362 -2.63 13.65 12.71
C PRO A 362 -3.59 12.50 13.04
N ASP A 363 -4.84 12.64 12.58
CA ASP A 363 -5.77 11.51 12.50
C ASP A 363 -5.55 10.74 11.19
N HIS A 364 -5.18 11.45 10.12
CA HIS A 364 -5.04 10.92 8.77
C HIS A 364 -3.77 11.47 8.09
N ILE A 365 -3.08 10.63 7.33
CA ILE A 365 -1.91 11.04 6.55
C ILE A 365 -2.14 10.62 5.09
N LYS A 366 -2.04 11.56 4.15
CA LYS A 366 -1.89 11.29 2.71
C LYS A 366 -0.43 11.44 2.33
N LEU A 367 0.10 10.51 1.57
CA LEU A 367 1.48 10.50 1.10
C LEU A 367 1.56 10.12 -0.38
N ASP A 368 2.04 11.06 -1.19
CA ASP A 368 2.09 10.98 -2.64
C ASP A 368 3.24 11.88 -3.11
N VAL A 369 4.45 11.33 -3.07
CA VAL A 369 5.71 12.07 -3.24
C VAL A 369 6.63 11.32 -4.19
N ASP A 370 6.10 11.03 -5.38
CA ASP A 370 6.82 10.59 -6.58
C ASP A 370 8.05 9.70 -6.30
N GLY A 371 7.90 8.61 -5.54
CA GLY A 371 8.93 7.58 -5.29
C GLY A 371 9.68 7.67 -3.96
N PHE A 372 9.53 8.76 -3.18
CA PHE A 372 10.19 8.91 -1.87
C PHE A 372 9.29 8.60 -0.67
N GLU A 373 8.20 7.86 -0.88
CA GLU A 373 7.25 7.49 0.16
C GLU A 373 7.96 6.75 1.32
N HIS A 374 8.90 5.87 1.00
CA HIS A 374 9.72 5.13 1.97
C HIS A 374 10.53 6.05 2.90
N LYS A 375 11.07 7.16 2.41
CA LYS A 375 11.81 8.12 3.24
C LYS A 375 10.88 8.90 4.16
N VAL A 376 9.72 9.33 3.67
CA VAL A 376 8.74 10.02 4.51
C VAL A 376 8.24 9.11 5.63
N ILE A 377 7.95 7.84 5.33
CA ILE A 377 7.55 6.85 6.33
C ILE A 377 8.66 6.63 7.37
N ALA A 378 9.92 6.53 6.95
CA ALA A 378 11.06 6.42 7.87
C ALA A 378 11.20 7.66 8.78
N GLY A 379 10.89 8.85 8.29
CA GLY A 379 10.86 10.10 9.06
C GLY A 379 9.60 10.31 9.92
N ALA A 380 8.66 9.36 9.90
CA ALA A 380 7.36 9.45 10.57
C ALA A 380 7.08 8.32 11.56
N LEU A 381 8.04 7.43 11.83
CA LEU A 381 7.82 6.19 12.59
C LEU A 381 7.28 6.44 14.02
N THR A 382 7.73 7.50 14.70
CA THR A 382 7.25 7.82 16.05
C THR A 382 5.81 8.30 16.01
N THR A 383 5.50 9.19 15.06
CA THR A 383 4.16 9.71 14.82
C THR A 383 3.20 8.59 14.42
N LEU A 384 3.64 7.70 13.53
CA LEU A 384 2.89 6.53 13.07
C LEU A 384 2.68 5.46 14.16
N ARG A 385 3.34 5.54 15.32
CA ARG A 385 3.02 4.69 16.48
C ARG A 385 1.91 5.27 17.35
N ASP A 386 1.61 6.55 17.21
CA ASP A 386 0.56 7.18 18.00
C ASP A 386 -0.82 6.59 17.61
N PRO A 387 -1.61 6.09 18.58
CA PRO A 387 -2.91 5.50 18.33
C PRO A 387 -3.93 6.48 17.74
N LYS A 388 -3.68 7.80 17.82
CA LYS A 388 -4.50 8.82 17.18
C LYS A 388 -4.44 8.74 15.66
N VAL A 389 -3.33 8.29 15.07
CA VAL A 389 -3.22 8.12 13.61
C VAL A 389 -4.11 6.95 13.19
N LYS A 390 -5.29 7.24 12.63
CA LYS A 390 -6.32 6.25 12.27
C LYS A 390 -6.07 5.63 10.91
N THR A 391 -5.64 6.41 9.92
CA THR A 391 -5.43 5.89 8.57
C THR A 391 -4.28 6.58 7.86
N VAL A 392 -3.60 5.85 6.98
CA VAL A 392 -2.53 6.36 6.11
C VAL A 392 -2.86 5.95 4.68
N LEU A 393 -2.95 6.90 3.76
CA LEU A 393 -3.05 6.65 2.32
C LEU A 393 -1.68 6.92 1.70
N VAL A 394 -1.15 5.96 0.95
CA VAL A 394 0.18 6.07 0.31
C VAL A 394 0.12 5.63 -1.15
N GLU A 395 0.64 6.44 -2.08
CA GLU A 395 0.87 6.00 -3.47
C GLU A 395 2.11 5.09 -3.53
N LEU A 396 1.95 3.82 -3.89
CA LEU A 396 3.03 2.83 -3.86
C LEU A 396 3.24 2.18 -5.22
N ASN A 397 4.51 2.07 -5.64
CA ASN A 397 4.94 1.24 -6.76
C ASN A 397 5.32 -0.16 -6.27
N THR A 398 4.47 -1.15 -6.54
CA THR A 398 4.68 -2.54 -6.13
C THR A 398 5.89 -3.21 -6.78
N HIS A 399 6.51 -2.61 -7.81
CA HIS A 399 7.74 -3.09 -8.42
C HIS A 399 9.01 -2.67 -7.66
N LEU A 400 8.94 -1.66 -6.78
CA LEU A 400 10.07 -1.19 -5.97
C LEU A 400 10.17 -1.95 -4.63
N ASP A 401 11.38 -2.38 -4.26
CA ASP A 401 11.64 -3.05 -2.98
C ASP A 401 11.35 -2.12 -1.79
N GLU A 402 11.72 -0.85 -1.92
CA GLU A 402 11.53 0.19 -0.92
C GLU A 402 10.04 0.38 -0.58
N HIS A 403 9.17 0.32 -1.60
CA HIS A 403 7.72 0.47 -1.42
C HIS A 403 7.08 -0.80 -0.86
N ARG A 404 7.58 -1.99 -1.23
CA ARG A 404 7.18 -3.25 -0.56
C ARG A 404 7.53 -3.22 0.93
N GLN A 405 8.68 -2.64 1.29
CA GLN A 405 9.08 -2.47 2.68
C GLN A 405 8.19 -1.47 3.44
N VAL A 406 7.66 -0.43 2.79
CA VAL A 406 6.66 0.46 3.39
C VAL A 406 5.41 -0.30 3.82
N ILE A 407 4.91 -1.22 2.98
CA ILE A 407 3.75 -2.05 3.30
C ILE A 407 4.01 -2.85 4.58
N GLN A 408 5.15 -3.54 4.63
CA GLN A 408 5.56 -4.32 5.80
C GLN A 408 5.70 -3.46 7.05
N THR A 409 6.34 -2.29 6.93
CA THR A 409 6.55 -1.35 8.04
C THR A 409 5.21 -0.89 8.61
N LEU A 410 4.24 -0.52 7.77
CA LEU A 410 2.90 -0.11 8.22
C LEU A 410 2.14 -1.27 8.88
N HIS A 411 2.30 -2.51 8.41
CA HIS A 411 1.76 -3.70 9.07
C HIS A 411 2.36 -3.90 10.47
N GLU A 412 3.67 -3.80 10.60
CA GLU A 412 4.37 -3.91 11.89
C GLU A 412 3.97 -2.79 12.88
N LEU A 413 3.53 -1.64 12.38
CA LEU A 413 3.02 -0.51 13.16
C LEU A 413 1.53 -0.61 13.50
N GLY A 414 0.89 -1.75 13.21
CA GLY A 414 -0.51 -2.03 13.58
C GLY A 414 -1.55 -1.48 12.60
N PHE A 415 -1.16 -1.18 11.35
CA PHE A 415 -2.09 -0.90 10.27
C PHE A 415 -2.35 -2.14 9.42
N SER A 416 -3.50 -2.19 8.75
CA SER A 416 -3.73 -3.14 7.67
C SER A 416 -4.35 -2.43 6.48
N HIS A 417 -4.18 -2.98 5.29
CA HIS A 417 -4.85 -2.53 4.08
C HIS A 417 -5.73 -3.65 3.54
N ASP A 418 -6.73 -3.30 2.71
CA ASP A 418 -7.52 -4.27 1.96
C ASP A 418 -6.77 -4.66 0.67
N PRO A 419 -6.37 -5.93 0.49
CA PRO A 419 -5.67 -6.37 -0.72
C PRO A 419 -6.47 -6.17 -2.01
N GLN A 420 -7.81 -6.21 -1.95
CA GLN A 420 -8.66 -5.98 -3.12
C GLN A 420 -8.66 -4.51 -3.54
N GLN A 421 -8.77 -3.60 -2.57
CA GLN A 421 -8.64 -2.15 -2.82
C GLN A 421 -7.27 -1.84 -3.42
N ALA A 422 -6.21 -2.30 -2.76
CA ALA A 422 -4.85 -2.10 -3.24
C ALA A 422 -4.66 -2.61 -4.68
N GLN A 423 -5.06 -3.86 -4.96
CA GLN A 423 -4.94 -4.44 -6.29
C GLN A 423 -5.78 -3.71 -7.36
N GLY A 424 -6.96 -3.21 -6.98
CA GLY A 424 -7.85 -2.45 -7.86
C GLY A 424 -7.34 -1.04 -8.17
N ALA A 425 -6.56 -0.45 -7.26
CA ALA A 425 -5.95 0.87 -7.45
C ALA A 425 -4.68 0.84 -8.32
N LEU A 426 -4.04 -0.33 -8.49
CA LEU A 426 -2.84 -0.46 -9.31
C LEU A 426 -3.12 -0.16 -10.79
N ARG A 427 -2.32 0.74 -11.36
CA ARG A 427 -2.34 1.01 -12.80
C ARG A 427 -1.85 -0.23 -13.54
N ALA A 428 -2.68 -0.73 -14.46
CA ALA A 428 -2.44 -1.98 -15.17
C ALA A 428 -1.44 -1.89 -16.34
N SER A 429 -1.09 -0.68 -16.79
CA SER A 429 -0.15 -0.45 -17.89
C SER A 429 0.34 1.01 -17.93
N GLY A 430 1.38 1.28 -18.73
CA GLY A 430 1.95 2.61 -18.93
C GLY A 430 3.15 2.90 -18.02
N ALA A 431 3.64 4.15 -18.02
CA ALA A 431 4.83 4.52 -17.25
C ALA A 431 4.70 4.24 -15.74
N PHE A 432 3.47 4.31 -15.22
CA PHE A 432 3.16 4.07 -13.81
C PHE A 432 2.58 2.68 -13.54
N GLU A 433 2.83 1.69 -14.41
CA GLU A 433 2.40 0.32 -14.18
C GLU A 433 2.87 -0.20 -12.81
N GLY A 434 1.95 -0.77 -12.04
CA GLY A 434 2.21 -1.25 -10.68
C GLY A 434 2.23 -0.15 -9.60
N VAL A 435 1.94 1.11 -9.96
CA VAL A 435 1.72 2.22 -9.03
C VAL A 435 0.23 2.36 -8.72
N GLY A 436 -0.14 2.57 -7.45
CA GLY A 436 -1.52 2.85 -7.05
C GLY A 436 -1.63 3.30 -5.59
N GLU A 437 -2.80 3.76 -5.18
CA GLU A 437 -3.07 4.28 -3.84
C GLU A 437 -3.46 3.15 -2.88
N PHE A 438 -2.68 2.96 -1.81
CA PHE A 438 -2.94 1.96 -0.78
C PHE A 438 -3.52 2.65 0.45
N ILE A 439 -4.68 2.18 0.91
CA ILE A 439 -5.32 2.70 2.12
C ILE A 439 -5.06 1.78 3.30
N PHE A 440 -4.23 2.26 4.23
CA PHE A 440 -3.96 1.60 5.49
C PHE A 440 -4.86 2.14 6.58
N THR A 441 -5.57 1.26 7.26
CA THR A 441 -6.39 1.59 8.44
C THR A 441 -5.73 0.98 9.66
N ARG A 442 -5.54 1.80 10.70
CA ARG A 442 -5.08 1.31 11.98
C ARG A 442 -6.11 0.30 12.45
N GLN A 443 -5.64 -0.90 12.72
CA GLN A 443 -6.44 -1.83 13.46
C GLN A 443 -6.52 -1.25 14.87
N LEU A 444 -7.58 -0.48 15.12
CA LEU A 444 -7.98 -0.16 16.47
C LEU A 444 -8.12 -1.52 17.11
N GLU A 445 -7.20 -1.84 18.02
CA GLU A 445 -7.31 -3.01 18.87
C GLU A 445 -8.70 -2.93 19.47
N LYS A 446 -9.63 -3.70 18.91
CA LYS A 446 -10.94 -3.86 19.51
C LYS A 446 -10.61 -4.50 20.83
N LYS A 447 -10.62 -3.71 21.90
CA LYS A 447 -10.58 -4.24 23.26
C LYS A 447 -11.62 -5.32 23.30
N VAL A 448 -11.16 -6.56 23.40
CA VAL A 448 -12.03 -7.69 23.46
C VAL A 448 -12.66 -7.57 24.83
N GLU A 449 -13.97 -7.35 24.89
CA GLU A 449 -14.64 -7.24 26.18
C GLU A 449 -14.59 -8.62 26.85
N LEU A 450 -13.64 -8.78 27.76
CA LEU A 450 -13.40 -9.99 28.53
C LEU A 450 -14.37 -10.00 29.71
N ILE A 451 -15.38 -10.87 29.67
CA ILE A 451 -16.29 -11.03 30.80
C ILE A 451 -15.70 -12.07 31.75
N GLN A 452 -15.19 -11.58 32.88
CA GLN A 452 -14.52 -12.40 33.87
C GLN A 452 -15.43 -12.81 35.04
N ARG A 453 -15.35 -14.07 35.46
CA ARG A 453 -16.01 -14.58 36.68
C ARG A 453 -14.95 -15.11 37.67
N THR A 454 -14.30 -14.22 38.42
CA THR A 454 -13.41 -14.60 39.53
C THR A 454 -14.05 -14.33 40.89
N THR A 455 -13.84 -15.24 41.83
CA THR A 455 -14.23 -15.11 43.25
C THR A 455 -13.09 -14.60 44.13
N LEU A 456 -11.88 -14.54 43.59
CA LEU A 456 -10.70 -13.98 44.24
C LEU A 456 -10.57 -12.53 43.76
N ARG A 457 -11.24 -11.58 44.44
CA ARG A 457 -11.00 -10.15 44.26
C ARG A 457 -10.41 -9.59 45.54
N LEU A 458 -9.15 -9.21 45.50
CA LEU A 458 -8.48 -8.46 46.56
C LEU A 458 -8.18 -7.05 46.04
N PRO A 459 -8.16 -6.01 46.90
CA PRO A 459 -7.65 -4.71 46.49
C PRO A 459 -6.16 -4.84 46.12
N MET A 460 -5.79 -4.51 44.88
CA MET A 460 -4.39 -4.53 44.45
C MET A 460 -3.53 -3.58 45.30
N SER A 461 -2.45 -4.09 45.88
CA SER A 461 -1.46 -3.25 46.56
C SER A 461 -0.71 -2.34 45.57
N SER A 462 0.03 -1.35 46.08
CA SER A 462 0.96 -0.57 45.24
C SER A 462 2.01 -1.47 44.58
N ARG A 463 2.61 -2.38 45.36
CA ARG A 463 3.62 -3.32 44.88
C ARG A 463 3.09 -4.21 43.77
N ALA A 464 1.87 -4.75 43.90
CA ALA A 464 1.25 -5.56 42.86
C ALA A 464 1.02 -4.78 41.55
N ARG A 465 0.70 -3.48 41.64
CA ARG A 465 0.59 -2.60 40.46
C ARG A 465 1.93 -2.38 39.78
N ASP A 466 2.98 -2.12 40.56
CA ASP A 466 4.33 -1.91 40.03
C ASP A 466 4.86 -3.19 39.33
N VAL A 467 4.62 -4.35 39.93
CA VAL A 467 4.96 -5.66 39.33
C VAL A 467 4.17 -5.89 38.04
N LEU A 468 2.85 -5.64 38.04
CA LEU A 468 2.04 -5.75 36.83
C LEU A 468 2.56 -4.82 35.73
N HIS A 469 2.89 -3.57 36.06
CA HIS A 469 3.43 -2.62 35.08
C HIS A 469 4.73 -3.12 34.45
N HIS A 470 5.69 -3.57 35.27
CA HIS A 470 6.93 -4.17 34.78
C HIS A 470 6.65 -5.35 33.85
N VAL A 471 5.78 -6.27 34.25
CA VAL A 471 5.41 -7.44 33.44
C VAL A 471 4.83 -6.98 32.08
N LEU A 472 3.91 -6.02 32.08
CA LEU A 472 3.30 -5.49 30.85
C LEU A 472 4.32 -4.84 29.93
N GLU A 473 5.29 -4.09 30.46
CA GLU A 473 6.39 -3.52 29.67
C GLU A 473 7.25 -4.61 29.02
N ARG A 474 7.61 -5.66 29.78
CA ARG A 474 8.37 -6.80 29.25
C ARG A 474 7.59 -7.55 28.17
N VAL A 475 6.28 -7.70 28.36
CA VAL A 475 5.37 -8.31 27.40
C VAL A 475 5.30 -7.48 26.12
N ALA A 476 5.11 -6.17 26.21
CA ALA A 476 5.02 -5.29 25.05
C ALA A 476 6.30 -5.27 24.21
N GLN A 477 7.48 -5.36 24.85
CA GLN A 477 8.78 -5.33 24.18
C GLN A 477 9.16 -6.66 23.52
N ALA A 478 8.60 -7.78 23.98
CA ALA A 478 9.00 -9.09 23.47
C ALA A 478 8.42 -9.33 22.07
N PRO A 479 9.20 -9.81 21.09
CA PRO A 479 8.65 -10.18 19.79
C PRO A 479 7.74 -11.42 19.88
N VAL A 480 6.90 -11.61 18.86
CA VAL A 480 6.22 -12.89 18.61
C VAL A 480 7.02 -13.63 17.55
N THR A 481 7.33 -14.90 17.80
CA THR A 481 7.99 -15.80 16.84
C THR A 481 6.93 -16.73 16.25
N ASP A 482 6.77 -16.71 14.92
CA ASP A 482 5.69 -17.44 14.24
C ASP A 482 5.96 -18.93 14.03
N ALA A 483 7.23 -19.34 13.92
CA ALA A 483 7.62 -20.73 13.69
C ALA A 483 8.18 -21.37 14.97
N PRO A 484 7.80 -22.61 15.32
CA PRO A 484 6.89 -23.51 14.59
C PRO A 484 5.39 -23.19 14.74
N PHE A 485 5.06 -22.31 15.66
CA PHE A 485 3.74 -21.68 15.85
C PHE A 485 3.95 -20.36 16.59
N PRO A 486 3.00 -19.41 16.55
CA PRO A 486 3.12 -18.13 17.25
C PRO A 486 3.42 -18.32 18.75
N HIS A 487 4.51 -17.78 19.25
CA HIS A 487 4.87 -17.82 20.67
C HIS A 487 5.76 -16.63 21.05
N ALA A 488 5.86 -16.33 22.34
CA ALA A 488 6.74 -15.31 22.87
C ALA A 488 7.57 -15.88 24.02
N VAL A 489 8.88 -15.59 24.01
CA VAL A 489 9.81 -15.89 25.10
C VAL A 489 10.24 -14.57 25.73
N ILE A 490 10.04 -14.44 27.03
CA ILE A 490 10.19 -13.18 27.75
C ILE A 490 11.12 -13.43 28.94
N ASP A 491 12.31 -12.84 28.88
CA ASP A 491 13.28 -12.85 29.97
C ASP A 491 13.02 -11.72 30.96
N ASP A 492 13.44 -11.91 32.20
CA ASP A 492 13.26 -10.97 33.29
C ASP A 492 11.80 -10.52 33.45
N VAL A 493 10.87 -11.47 33.32
CA VAL A 493 9.43 -11.18 33.26
C VAL A 493 8.92 -10.54 34.56
N PHE A 494 9.50 -10.89 35.71
CA PHE A 494 9.23 -10.25 36.99
C PHE A 494 10.40 -9.37 37.44
N PRO A 495 10.16 -8.35 38.28
CA PRO A 495 11.23 -7.67 38.99
C PRO A 495 12.11 -8.65 39.78
N PRO A 496 13.45 -8.49 39.82
CA PRO A 496 14.35 -9.48 40.44
C PRO A 496 14.05 -9.78 41.92
N ASP A 497 13.67 -8.77 42.70
CA ASP A 497 13.31 -8.91 44.11
C ASP A 497 12.00 -9.69 44.29
N TYR A 498 11.02 -9.45 43.42
CA TYR A 498 9.75 -10.17 43.38
C TYR A 498 9.96 -11.63 42.95
N TYR A 499 10.81 -11.88 41.95
CA TYR A 499 11.18 -13.24 41.54
C TYR A 499 11.84 -14.02 42.69
N ALA A 500 12.79 -13.40 43.39
CA ALA A 500 13.43 -14.01 44.57
C ALA A 500 12.41 -14.33 45.68
N GLU A 501 11.37 -13.51 45.84
CA GLU A 501 10.27 -13.79 46.75
C GLU A 501 9.39 -14.95 46.27
N MET A 502 9.05 -15.01 44.98
CA MET A 502 8.32 -16.15 44.40
C MET A 502 9.03 -17.48 44.70
N LEU A 503 10.36 -17.51 44.61
CA LEU A 503 11.15 -18.70 44.95
C LEU A 503 11.07 -19.07 46.43
N ARG A 504 11.09 -18.08 47.34
CA ARG A 504 10.93 -18.31 48.79
C ARG A 504 9.52 -18.77 49.16
N GLN A 505 8.51 -18.21 48.50
CA GLN A 505 7.10 -18.52 48.74
C GLN A 505 6.63 -19.79 48.00
N PHE A 506 7.47 -20.40 47.17
CA PHE A 506 7.12 -21.63 46.46
C PHE A 506 6.84 -22.77 47.46
N PRO A 507 5.69 -23.48 47.35
CA PRO A 507 5.32 -24.53 48.30
C PRO A 507 6.33 -25.66 48.37
N ALA A 508 6.57 -26.18 49.59
CA ALA A 508 7.30 -27.44 49.76
C ALA A 508 6.47 -28.63 49.23
N LEU A 509 7.15 -29.68 48.76
CA LEU A 509 6.50 -30.88 48.21
C LEU A 509 5.45 -31.50 49.15
N SER A 510 5.69 -31.46 50.46
CA SER A 510 4.76 -31.96 51.50
C SER A 510 3.42 -31.22 51.54
N SER A 511 3.38 -29.97 51.08
CA SER A 511 2.17 -29.14 51.01
C SER A 511 1.47 -29.23 49.65
N MET A 512 2.09 -29.88 48.65
CA MET A 512 1.54 -30.08 47.31
C MET A 512 0.83 -31.44 47.20
N ARG A 513 0.07 -31.66 46.12
CA ARG A 513 -0.48 -32.99 45.77
C ARG A 513 -0.19 -33.38 44.32
N PRO A 514 -0.08 -34.68 44.00
CA PRO A 514 -0.01 -35.14 42.62
C PRO A 514 -1.18 -34.62 41.78
N LEU A 515 -0.94 -34.28 40.51
CA LEU A 515 -1.98 -33.80 39.60
C LEU A 515 -3.13 -34.81 39.45
N SER A 516 -2.83 -36.11 39.50
CA SER A 516 -3.82 -37.21 39.49
C SER A 516 -4.85 -37.15 40.62
N GLU A 517 -4.55 -36.47 41.73
CA GLU A 517 -5.43 -36.34 42.90
C GLU A 517 -6.27 -35.05 42.88
N THR A 518 -6.08 -34.20 41.88
CA THR A 518 -6.82 -32.92 41.75
C THR A 518 -8.19 -33.08 41.07
N GLY A 519 -8.43 -34.22 40.43
CA GLY A 519 -9.60 -34.42 39.56
C GLY A 519 -9.48 -33.78 38.17
N ARG A 520 -8.36 -33.09 37.85
CA ARG A 520 -8.11 -32.49 36.52
C ARG A 520 -7.69 -33.52 35.47
N VAL A 521 -7.14 -34.67 35.90
CA VAL A 521 -6.71 -35.77 35.03
C VAL A 521 -7.13 -37.12 35.64
N GLY A 522 -7.07 -38.19 34.85
CA GLY A 522 -7.31 -39.55 35.34
C GLY A 522 -6.32 -39.97 36.43
N LYS A 523 -6.76 -40.82 37.38
CA LYS A 523 -6.03 -41.18 38.61
C LYS A 523 -4.63 -41.77 38.41
N ASP A 524 -4.34 -42.31 37.22
CA ASP A 524 -3.05 -42.93 36.90
C ASP A 524 -2.09 -42.05 36.09
N ASN A 525 -2.49 -40.83 35.74
CA ASN A 525 -1.71 -39.96 34.86
C ASN A 525 -0.93 -38.90 35.63
N TYR A 526 0.35 -38.70 35.28
CA TYR A 526 1.22 -37.62 35.78
C TYR A 526 1.40 -37.60 37.31
N LYS A 527 1.69 -38.76 37.92
CA LYS A 527 1.94 -38.87 39.37
C LYS A 527 3.19 -38.10 39.79
N GLU A 528 4.10 -37.88 38.85
CA GLU A 528 5.36 -37.16 39.00
C GLU A 528 5.19 -35.63 38.95
N ARG A 529 3.99 -35.13 38.67
CA ARG A 529 3.68 -33.69 38.69
C ARG A 529 2.99 -33.32 39.99
N MET A 530 3.72 -32.63 40.87
CA MET A 530 3.17 -32.10 42.12
C MET A 530 2.58 -30.71 41.88
N THR A 531 1.41 -30.43 42.47
CA THR A 531 0.63 -29.23 42.18
C THR A 531 0.05 -28.55 43.41
N THR A 532 -0.11 -27.23 43.30
CA THR A 532 -0.95 -26.39 44.15
C THR A 532 -1.86 -25.60 43.22
N LEU A 533 -3.16 -25.89 43.24
CA LEU A 533 -4.14 -25.13 42.47
C LEU A 533 -4.40 -23.78 43.14
N PHE A 534 -4.73 -22.76 42.35
CA PHE A 534 -5.14 -21.46 42.88
C PHE A 534 -6.61 -21.49 43.32
N GLU A 535 -6.87 -22.35 44.31
CA GLU A 535 -8.18 -22.62 44.89
C GLU A 535 -8.03 -22.68 46.42
N GLU A 536 -9.09 -22.29 47.14
CA GLU A 536 -9.05 -22.21 48.62
C GLU A 536 -8.67 -23.54 49.28
N SER A 537 -9.04 -24.67 48.68
CA SER A 537 -8.71 -26.00 49.19
C SER A 537 -7.19 -26.28 49.22
N ASP A 538 -6.45 -25.79 48.22
CA ASP A 538 -4.99 -25.96 48.17
C ASP A 538 -4.27 -24.82 48.89
N PHE A 539 -4.80 -23.60 48.90
CA PHE A 539 -4.26 -22.51 49.72
C PHE A 539 -4.34 -22.80 51.21
N ALA A 540 -5.35 -23.54 51.68
CA ALA A 540 -5.46 -23.98 53.06
C ALA A 540 -4.32 -24.93 53.52
N ARG A 541 -3.53 -25.47 52.57
CA ARG A 541 -2.38 -26.36 52.84
C ARG A 541 -1.05 -25.59 52.92
N LEU A 542 -1.08 -24.29 52.62
CA LEU A 542 0.08 -23.41 52.66
C LEU A 542 0.13 -22.66 53.99
N SER A 543 1.30 -22.09 54.30
CA SER A 543 1.37 -21.09 55.37
C SER A 543 0.52 -19.85 55.03
N GLN A 544 0.14 -19.08 56.04
CA GLN A 544 -0.66 -17.86 55.86
C GLN A 544 0.04 -16.84 54.94
N GLU A 545 1.37 -16.75 55.03
CA GLU A 545 2.20 -15.87 54.21
C GLU A 545 2.20 -16.31 52.74
N GLN A 546 2.47 -17.59 52.47
CA GLN A 546 2.43 -18.16 51.12
C GLN A 546 1.04 -18.01 50.48
N ALA A 547 -0.02 -18.36 51.20
CA ALA A 547 -1.39 -18.23 50.70
C ALA A 547 -1.74 -16.78 50.35
N ARG A 548 -1.31 -15.81 51.17
CA ARG A 548 -1.51 -14.38 50.89
C ARG A 548 -0.77 -13.95 49.63
N PHE A 549 0.51 -14.32 49.50
CA PHE A 549 1.34 -13.97 48.35
C PHE A 549 0.74 -14.50 47.04
N TRP A 550 0.40 -15.78 47.00
CA TRP A 550 -0.15 -16.40 45.78
C TRP A 550 -1.56 -15.92 45.44
N ARG A 551 -2.39 -15.54 46.43
CA ARG A 551 -3.68 -14.89 46.17
C ARG A 551 -3.52 -13.51 45.54
N GLU A 552 -2.58 -12.70 46.04
CA GLU A 552 -2.31 -11.38 45.46
C GLU A 552 -1.79 -11.49 44.02
N LEU A 553 -0.90 -12.46 43.77
CA LEU A 553 -0.41 -12.76 42.42
C LEU A 553 -1.55 -13.23 41.50
N ALA A 554 -2.42 -14.11 41.98
CA ALA A 554 -3.58 -14.57 41.23
C ALA A 554 -4.49 -13.42 40.82
N ASP A 555 -4.80 -12.52 41.76
CA ASP A 555 -5.70 -11.38 41.56
C ASP A 555 -5.28 -10.52 40.37
N TRP A 556 -4.03 -10.07 40.33
CA TRP A 556 -3.57 -9.21 39.23
C TRP A 556 -3.31 -10.00 37.92
N MET A 557 -2.86 -11.26 37.98
CA MET A 557 -2.72 -12.10 36.77
C MET A 557 -4.06 -12.46 36.15
N TYR A 558 -5.13 -12.30 36.91
CA TYR A 558 -6.50 -12.46 36.48
C TYR A 558 -7.15 -11.12 36.09
N SER A 559 -6.47 -9.98 36.23
CA SER A 559 -7.02 -8.68 35.85
C SER A 559 -7.23 -8.55 34.35
N ASP A 560 -8.22 -7.75 33.94
CA ASP A 560 -8.49 -7.45 32.53
C ASP A 560 -7.25 -6.87 31.84
N THR A 561 -6.48 -6.03 32.54
CA THR A 561 -5.25 -5.45 32.00
C THR A 561 -4.22 -6.52 31.61
N PHE A 562 -3.98 -7.51 32.48
CA PHE A 562 -3.04 -8.58 32.17
C PHE A 562 -3.55 -9.48 31.04
N LEU A 563 -4.82 -9.90 31.11
CA LEU A 563 -5.40 -10.80 30.11
C LEU A 563 -5.45 -10.15 28.72
N GLN A 564 -5.86 -8.89 28.67
CA GLN A 564 -6.00 -8.13 27.43
C GLN A 564 -4.65 -7.94 26.72
N ALA A 565 -3.58 -7.64 27.46
CA ALA A 565 -2.24 -7.47 26.89
C ALA A 565 -1.75 -8.69 26.10
N PHE A 566 -2.10 -9.91 26.54
CA PHE A 566 -1.75 -11.13 25.80
C PHE A 566 -2.72 -11.49 24.69
N VAL A 567 -4.00 -11.12 24.81
CA VAL A 567 -4.95 -11.22 23.69
C VAL A 567 -4.52 -10.29 22.55
N GLU A 568 -4.06 -9.08 22.87
CA GLU A 568 -3.50 -8.12 21.92
C GLU A 568 -2.18 -8.63 21.32
N LYS A 569 -1.25 -9.07 22.17
CA LYS A 569 0.05 -9.60 21.70
C LYS A 569 -0.08 -10.75 20.70
N PHE A 570 -1.09 -11.59 20.86
CA PHE A 570 -1.36 -12.72 19.97
C PHE A 570 -2.58 -12.49 19.06
N HIS A 571 -2.99 -11.24 18.85
CA HIS A 571 -4.23 -10.90 18.14
C HIS A 571 -4.34 -11.60 16.80
N GLN A 572 -3.30 -11.53 15.96
CA GLN A 572 -3.29 -12.16 14.63
C GLN A 572 -3.59 -13.67 14.66
N ALA A 573 -3.10 -14.38 15.68
CA ALA A 573 -3.34 -15.81 15.84
C ALA A 573 -4.70 -16.14 16.48
N LEU A 574 -5.25 -15.21 17.28
CA LEU A 574 -6.47 -15.39 18.06
C LEU A 574 -7.73 -14.86 17.36
N GLU A 575 -7.60 -13.88 16.46
CA GLU A 575 -8.71 -13.15 15.85
C GLU A 575 -9.75 -14.09 15.22
N PRO A 576 -9.38 -15.09 14.39
CA PRO A 576 -10.39 -15.92 13.72
C PRO A 576 -11.28 -16.66 14.71
N ARG A 577 -10.66 -17.07 15.82
CA ARG A 577 -11.31 -17.80 16.90
C ARG A 577 -12.16 -16.89 17.78
N ILE A 578 -11.64 -15.73 18.16
CA ILE A 578 -12.38 -14.74 18.93
C ILE A 578 -13.62 -14.30 18.14
N ALA A 579 -13.47 -14.03 16.85
CA ALA A 579 -14.56 -13.67 15.96
C ALA A 579 -15.60 -14.80 15.81
N ALA A 580 -15.18 -16.07 15.77
CA ALA A 580 -16.10 -17.21 15.75
C ALA A 580 -16.94 -17.30 17.03
N VAL A 581 -16.31 -17.18 18.21
CA VAL A 581 -17.02 -17.22 19.49
C VAL A 581 -17.95 -16.02 19.64
N GLN A 582 -17.51 -14.81 19.29
CA GLN A 582 -18.33 -13.60 19.34
C GLN A 582 -19.52 -13.67 18.37
N ARG A 583 -19.36 -14.22 17.17
CA ARG A 583 -20.49 -14.44 16.25
C ARG A 583 -21.52 -15.41 16.82
N ALA A 584 -21.07 -16.43 17.55
CA ALA A 584 -21.96 -17.46 18.09
C ALA A 584 -22.66 -17.03 19.39
N GLU A 585 -21.98 -16.29 20.27
CA GLU A 585 -22.45 -16.01 21.63
C GLU A 585 -22.49 -14.52 22.00
N GLY A 586 -22.12 -13.62 21.09
CA GLY A 586 -22.13 -12.16 21.29
C GLY A 586 -21.03 -11.61 22.18
N GLN A 587 -20.39 -12.45 23.01
CA GLN A 587 -19.37 -12.02 23.97
C GLN A 587 -18.29 -13.09 24.20
N LEU A 588 -17.08 -12.65 24.58
CA LEU A 588 -15.99 -13.54 24.95
C LEU A 588 -15.92 -13.69 26.47
N ASN A 589 -16.33 -14.85 26.99
CA ASN A 589 -16.29 -15.15 28.42
C ASN A 589 -14.99 -15.87 28.75
N VAL A 590 -14.16 -15.29 29.62
CA VAL A 590 -12.87 -15.86 30.01
C VAL A 590 -12.69 -15.95 31.52
N ARG A 591 -11.75 -16.79 31.94
CA ARG A 591 -11.21 -16.79 33.31
C ARG A 591 -9.73 -17.15 33.30
N GLY A 592 -9.00 -16.71 34.31
CA GLY A 592 -7.67 -17.24 34.60
C GLY A 592 -7.74 -18.62 35.23
N ASP A 593 -6.72 -19.44 35.01
CA ASP A 593 -6.60 -20.80 35.55
C ASP A 593 -5.12 -21.09 35.84
N ALA A 594 -4.67 -20.64 37.01
CA ALA A 594 -3.29 -20.77 37.45
C ALA A 594 -3.06 -21.93 38.45
N LEU A 595 -1.85 -22.47 38.40
CA LEU A 595 -1.36 -23.51 39.29
C LEU A 595 0.16 -23.45 39.41
N LEU A 596 0.67 -23.80 40.59
CA LEU A 596 2.08 -24.06 40.80
C LEU A 596 2.35 -25.54 40.52
N VAL A 597 3.45 -25.80 39.84
CA VAL A 597 3.86 -27.12 39.40
C VAL A 597 5.28 -27.38 39.84
N ASN A 598 5.54 -28.57 40.39
CA ASN A 598 6.87 -29.10 40.58
C ASN A 598 6.93 -30.48 39.91
N ASP A 599 7.49 -30.52 38.70
CA ASP A 599 7.71 -31.77 37.95
C ASP A 599 8.95 -32.48 38.50
N GLN A 600 8.80 -33.77 38.78
CA GLN A 600 9.84 -34.62 39.36
C GLN A 600 10.51 -35.51 38.29
N THR A 601 11.58 -36.20 38.66
CA THR A 601 12.24 -37.21 37.81
C THR A 601 11.23 -38.22 37.25
N ARG A 602 11.40 -38.58 35.97
CA ARG A 602 10.50 -39.37 35.10
C ARG A 602 9.23 -38.67 34.62
N TYR A 603 8.98 -37.42 35.02
CA TYR A 603 7.91 -36.65 34.39
C TYR A 603 8.17 -36.50 32.89
N ALA A 604 7.12 -36.67 32.09
CA ALA A 604 7.15 -36.47 30.65
C ALA A 604 5.74 -36.09 30.19
N ILE A 605 5.65 -35.31 29.11
CA ILE A 605 4.38 -35.04 28.44
C ILE A 605 4.63 -34.94 26.93
N GLY A 606 4.00 -35.85 26.19
CA GLY A 606 4.15 -35.92 24.74
C GLY A 606 3.62 -34.69 24.01
N PRO A 607 3.98 -34.50 22.72
CA PRO A 607 3.48 -33.40 21.91
C PRO A 607 1.96 -33.26 21.96
N HIS A 608 1.46 -32.04 22.18
CA HIS A 608 0.02 -31.71 22.21
C HIS A 608 -0.21 -30.20 21.97
N THR A 609 -1.44 -29.81 21.64
CA THR A 609 -1.85 -28.43 21.30
C THR A 609 -2.71 -27.75 22.36
N ASP A 610 -2.67 -28.27 23.59
CA ASP A 610 -3.54 -27.89 24.71
C ASP A 610 -5.04 -28.20 24.50
N ALA A 611 -5.79 -28.12 25.61
CA ALA A 611 -7.22 -28.37 25.58
C ALA A 611 -7.99 -27.24 24.87
N PRO A 612 -9.07 -27.54 24.12
CA PRO A 612 -9.86 -26.55 23.40
C PRO A 612 -10.37 -25.38 24.25
N HIS A 613 -10.56 -25.51 25.56
CA HIS A 613 -11.01 -24.39 26.38
C HIS A 613 -9.90 -23.36 26.68
N ARG A 614 -8.64 -23.60 26.31
CA ARG A 614 -7.56 -22.62 26.50
C ARG A 614 -7.49 -21.67 25.31
N LEU A 615 -7.28 -20.40 25.58
CA LEU A 615 -7.07 -19.34 24.59
C LEU A 615 -5.58 -19.00 24.49
N VAL A 616 -4.93 -18.75 25.62
CA VAL A 616 -3.49 -18.50 25.74
C VAL A 616 -2.94 -19.28 26.94
N THR A 617 -1.76 -19.86 26.78
CA THR A 617 -1.05 -20.61 27.82
C THR A 617 0.22 -19.87 28.23
N PHE A 618 0.51 -19.85 29.52
CA PHE A 618 1.67 -19.21 30.13
C PHE A 618 2.47 -20.23 30.96
N LEU A 619 3.76 -20.33 30.69
CA LEU A 619 4.70 -21.17 31.43
C LEU A 619 5.80 -20.27 32.00
N PHE A 620 5.68 -19.90 33.27
CA PHE A 620 6.69 -19.14 34.01
C PHE A 620 7.67 -20.10 34.66
N TYR A 621 8.95 -19.99 34.30
CA TYR A 621 10.02 -20.85 34.80
C TYR A 621 10.60 -20.30 36.10
N LEU A 622 10.60 -21.15 37.14
CA LEU A 622 11.01 -20.80 38.50
C LEU A 622 12.24 -21.57 39.01
N PRO A 623 13.32 -21.82 38.22
CA PRO A 623 14.55 -22.38 38.77
C PRO A 623 15.35 -21.33 39.56
N SER A 624 16.11 -21.76 40.56
CA SER A 624 17.01 -20.88 41.32
C SER A 624 18.25 -20.44 40.53
N ASP A 625 18.61 -21.19 39.50
CA ASP A 625 19.84 -21.06 38.72
C ASP A 625 19.68 -21.71 37.34
N THR A 626 20.74 -21.72 36.54
CA THR A 626 20.73 -22.25 35.17
C THR A 626 21.10 -23.73 35.07
N SER A 627 21.26 -24.43 36.19
CA SER A 627 21.78 -25.82 36.19
C SER A 627 20.84 -26.84 35.54
N MET A 628 19.57 -26.49 35.35
CA MET A 628 18.51 -27.33 34.76
C MET A 628 17.98 -26.77 33.43
N GLN A 629 18.73 -25.90 32.75
CA GLN A 629 18.29 -25.24 31.53
C GLN A 629 17.76 -26.19 30.44
N GLU A 630 18.30 -27.41 30.38
CA GLU A 630 17.92 -28.44 29.42
C GLU A 630 16.49 -28.96 29.61
N LEU A 631 15.89 -28.77 30.79
CA LEU A 631 14.55 -29.22 31.15
C LEU A 631 13.44 -28.25 30.68
N GLY A 632 13.73 -27.48 29.63
CA GLY A 632 12.82 -26.54 28.99
C GLY A 632 11.57 -27.19 28.38
N THR A 633 10.71 -26.35 27.80
CA THR A 633 9.55 -26.83 27.02
C THR A 633 10.01 -27.07 25.59
N SER A 634 9.82 -28.29 25.09
CA SER A 634 10.12 -28.66 23.71
C SER A 634 9.02 -28.17 22.77
N LEU A 635 9.42 -27.64 21.62
CA LEU A 635 8.53 -27.22 20.54
C LEU A 635 8.65 -28.22 19.39
N TYR A 636 7.51 -28.64 18.84
CA TYR A 636 7.45 -29.75 17.88
C TYR A 636 6.82 -29.34 16.56
N ARG A 637 7.24 -30.03 15.50
CA ARG A 637 6.55 -30.08 14.21
C ARG A 637 6.14 -31.52 13.92
N PRO A 638 4.90 -31.79 13.48
CA PRO A 638 4.53 -33.15 13.08
C PRO A 638 5.33 -33.57 11.85
N LYS A 639 5.78 -34.83 11.81
CA LYS A 639 6.49 -35.40 10.64
C LYS A 639 5.58 -35.45 9.40
N GLN A 640 4.28 -35.59 9.63
CA GLN A 640 3.26 -35.43 8.60
C GLN A 640 2.89 -33.94 8.49
N ALA A 641 3.23 -33.30 7.37
CA ALA A 641 3.15 -31.85 7.22
C ALA A 641 1.74 -31.25 7.36
N ASP A 642 0.72 -31.98 6.90
CA ASP A 642 -0.70 -31.60 6.95
C ASP A 642 -1.37 -31.90 8.28
N PHE A 643 -0.69 -32.58 9.21
CA PHE A 643 -1.28 -32.94 10.50
C PHE A 643 -1.57 -31.72 11.38
N THR A 644 -2.82 -31.63 11.84
CA THR A 644 -3.30 -30.61 12.79
C THR A 644 -4.07 -31.28 13.93
N CYS A 645 -4.16 -30.61 15.08
CA CYS A 645 -4.91 -31.09 16.23
C CYS A 645 -5.60 -29.93 16.94
N TRP A 646 -6.93 -29.82 16.82
CA TRP A 646 -7.70 -28.85 17.60
C TRP A 646 -7.77 -29.21 19.10
N GLY A 647 -7.77 -30.50 19.40
CA GLY A 647 -7.74 -31.06 20.75
C GLY A 647 -7.61 -32.57 20.63
N GLY A 648 -6.87 -33.21 21.54
CA GLY A 648 -6.53 -34.61 21.40
C GLY A 648 -5.67 -35.14 22.54
N PRO A 649 -5.29 -36.44 22.49
CA PRO A 649 -4.39 -37.02 23.49
C PRO A 649 -2.99 -36.43 23.35
N HIS A 650 -2.13 -36.70 24.34
CA HIS A 650 -0.71 -36.45 24.17
C HIS A 650 -0.13 -37.52 23.24
N TYR A 651 0.51 -37.07 22.16
CA TYR A 651 1.00 -37.98 21.12
C TYR A 651 2.37 -38.58 21.49
N PRO A 652 2.74 -39.73 20.92
CA PRO A 652 4.11 -40.25 21.06
C PRO A 652 5.13 -39.33 20.37
N HIS A 653 6.25 -39.04 21.05
CA HIS A 653 7.36 -38.21 20.53
C HIS A 653 7.84 -38.66 19.13
N ALA A 654 7.84 -39.97 18.84
CA ALA A 654 8.31 -40.53 17.57
C ALA A 654 7.57 -40.00 16.32
N LYS A 655 6.35 -39.47 16.47
CA LYS A 655 5.55 -38.89 15.37
C LYS A 655 5.90 -37.43 15.03
N PHE A 656 6.78 -36.82 15.82
CA PHE A 656 7.11 -35.40 15.73
C PHE A 656 8.62 -35.22 15.64
N ASP A 657 9.04 -34.11 15.04
CA ASP A 657 10.40 -33.61 15.12
C ASP A 657 10.45 -32.53 16.19
N GLN A 658 11.39 -32.64 17.12
CA GLN A 658 11.70 -31.56 18.05
C GLN A 658 12.46 -30.48 17.27
N VAL A 659 11.79 -29.36 16.99
CA VAL A 659 12.35 -28.27 16.16
C VAL A 659 12.93 -27.14 16.98
N GLY A 660 12.65 -27.12 18.27
CA GLY A 660 13.20 -26.15 19.21
C GLY A 660 12.97 -26.55 20.66
N ARG A 661 13.55 -25.79 21.57
CA ARG A 661 13.32 -25.86 23.01
C ARG A 661 13.43 -24.47 23.58
N VAL A 662 12.51 -24.12 24.47
CA VAL A 662 12.62 -22.89 25.26
C VAL A 662 13.26 -23.27 26.59
N ASP A 663 14.54 -22.91 26.74
CA ASP A 663 15.37 -23.30 27.88
C ASP A 663 14.77 -22.90 29.22
N PHE A 664 14.89 -23.78 30.20
CA PHE A 664 14.39 -23.61 31.56
C PHE A 664 15.30 -22.69 32.38
N LEU A 665 15.30 -21.40 32.05
CA LEU A 665 16.11 -20.38 32.72
C LEU A 665 15.33 -19.62 33.81
N PRO A 666 16.03 -19.02 34.78
CA PRO A 666 15.40 -18.17 35.79
C PRO A 666 14.61 -17.01 35.17
N ASN A 667 13.46 -16.69 35.77
CA ASN A 667 12.64 -15.52 35.46
C ASN A 667 12.22 -15.42 33.98
N ARG A 668 12.04 -16.56 33.33
CA ARG A 668 11.62 -16.67 31.92
C ARG A 668 10.16 -17.06 31.81
N LEU A 669 9.43 -16.42 30.91
CA LEU A 669 8.08 -16.78 30.50
C LEU A 669 8.09 -17.29 29.06
N LEU A 670 7.49 -18.46 28.84
CA LEU A 670 6.99 -18.88 27.53
C LEU A 670 5.47 -18.69 27.49
N ALA A 671 4.99 -17.84 26.57
CA ALA A 671 3.57 -17.62 26.32
C ALA A 671 3.22 -17.97 24.87
N PHE A 672 2.06 -18.58 24.64
CA PHE A 672 1.59 -18.88 23.28
C PHE A 672 0.06 -19.01 23.21
N PRO A 673 -0.57 -18.63 22.09
CA PRO A 673 -1.97 -18.88 21.84
C PRO A 673 -2.19 -20.36 21.52
N LYS A 674 -3.35 -20.87 21.93
CA LYS A 674 -3.83 -22.19 21.54
C LYS A 674 -4.20 -22.14 20.05
N THR A 675 -3.51 -22.92 19.23
CA THR A 675 -3.85 -23.15 17.81
C THR A 675 -4.04 -24.65 17.52
N GLU A 676 -4.23 -25.03 16.25
CA GLU A 676 -4.19 -26.45 15.86
C GLU A 676 -2.78 -27.00 15.67
N ARG A 677 -1.78 -26.13 15.75
CA ARG A 677 -0.38 -26.44 15.45
C ARG A 677 0.59 -26.07 16.59
N SER A 678 0.07 -25.61 17.73
CA SER A 678 0.84 -25.27 18.92
C SER A 678 1.39 -26.50 19.67
N PHE A 679 2.04 -27.41 18.93
CA PHE A 679 2.56 -28.67 19.45
C PHE A 679 3.77 -28.43 20.35
N HIS A 680 3.58 -28.69 21.63
CA HIS A 680 4.61 -28.56 22.66
C HIS A 680 4.56 -29.73 23.63
N GLY A 681 5.58 -29.86 24.47
CA GLY A 681 5.65 -30.93 25.47
C GLY A 681 6.93 -30.87 26.29
N VAL A 682 7.15 -31.91 27.09
CA VAL A 682 8.35 -32.07 27.92
C VAL A 682 8.90 -33.46 27.65
N GLU A 683 10.12 -33.50 27.15
CA GLU A 683 10.87 -34.74 26.97
C GLU A 683 11.05 -35.47 28.33
N PRO A 684 11.19 -36.80 28.35
CA PRO A 684 11.40 -37.55 29.59
C PRO A 684 12.53 -36.99 30.44
N ILE A 685 12.21 -36.69 31.71
CA ILE A 685 13.20 -36.20 32.67
C ILE A 685 13.96 -37.39 33.25
N ASP A 686 15.09 -37.73 32.64
CA ASP A 686 15.97 -38.83 33.10
C ASP A 686 16.92 -38.43 34.24
N ARG A 687 17.07 -37.12 34.48
CA ARG A 687 17.91 -36.59 35.56
C ARG A 687 17.34 -36.94 36.93
N ALA A 688 18.19 -37.43 37.82
CA ALA A 688 17.82 -37.72 39.22
C ALA A 688 17.55 -36.44 40.03
N ASP A 689 16.68 -36.55 41.04
CA ASP A 689 16.39 -35.52 42.04
C ASP A 689 15.93 -34.17 41.49
N VAL A 690 15.18 -34.20 40.37
CA VAL A 690 14.69 -32.99 39.71
C VAL A 690 13.56 -32.33 40.49
N ASN A 691 13.65 -31.00 40.63
CA ASN A 691 12.60 -30.14 41.13
C ASN A 691 12.32 -29.02 40.13
N ARG A 692 11.62 -29.37 39.04
CA ARG A 692 11.35 -28.43 37.96
C ARG A 692 10.11 -27.61 38.32
N ARG A 693 10.33 -26.43 38.91
CA ARG A 693 9.30 -25.52 39.42
C ARG A 693 8.77 -24.58 38.33
N LEU A 694 7.45 -24.53 38.17
CA LEU A 694 6.77 -23.61 37.26
C LEU A 694 5.57 -22.98 37.94
N LEU A 695 5.23 -21.78 37.48
CA LEU A 695 3.87 -21.26 37.56
C LEU A 695 3.26 -21.41 36.17
N ILE A 696 2.17 -22.17 36.07
CA ILE A 696 1.37 -22.27 34.84
C ILE A 696 0.14 -21.41 35.02
N ASN A 697 -0.18 -20.56 34.05
CA ASN A 697 -1.46 -19.86 33.98
C ASN A 697 -2.05 -20.03 32.59
N ASN A 698 -3.37 -19.87 32.46
CA ASN A 698 -4.07 -19.95 31.19
C ASN A 698 -5.17 -18.90 31.14
N ILE A 699 -5.37 -18.29 29.97
CA ILE A 699 -6.64 -17.64 29.64
C ILE A 699 -7.59 -18.74 29.16
N ARG A 700 -8.64 -19.02 29.92
CA ARG A 700 -9.59 -20.09 29.64
C ARG A 700 -10.93 -19.53 29.18
N LEU A 701 -11.41 -19.98 28.03
CA LEU A 701 -12.79 -19.75 27.57
C LEU A 701 -13.78 -20.48 28.47
N THR A 702 -14.85 -19.77 28.85
CA THR A 702 -16.01 -20.33 29.56
C THR A 702 -17.29 -20.30 28.72
N ASN A 703 -17.18 -19.89 27.45
CA ASN A 703 -18.22 -20.02 26.44
C ASN A 703 -18.57 -21.49 26.15
N ARG A 704 -19.73 -21.73 25.53
CA ARG A 704 -20.15 -23.07 25.07
C ARG A 704 -19.46 -23.43 23.76
N VAL A 705 -19.32 -22.47 22.86
CA VAL A 705 -18.56 -22.54 21.62
C VAL A 705 -17.10 -22.25 21.93
N MET A 706 -16.23 -23.17 21.52
CA MET A 706 -14.79 -23.06 21.75
C MET A 706 -13.97 -23.04 20.46
N TYR A 707 -14.63 -23.18 19.30
CA TYR A 707 -14.06 -23.28 17.96
C TYR A 707 -13.89 -21.92 17.31
#